data_AF-A0A9N9LUU2-F1
#
_entry.id   AF-A0A9N9LUU2-F1
#
_cell.length_a   1.000
_cell.length_b   1.000
_cell.length_c   1.000
_cell.angle_alpha   90.00
_cell.angle_beta   90.00
_cell.angle_gamma   90.00
#
_symmetry.space_group_name_H-M   'P 1'
#
loop_
_entity.id
_entity.type
_entity.pdbx_description
1 polymer ?
#
loop_
_entity_poly.entity_id
_entity_poly.type
_entity_poly.pdbx_seq_one_letter_code
_entity_poly.pdbx_strand_id
1 'polypeptide(L)'
;MADLPGDPESDLGVISVSSLSSTNPDSLHVFVLLPNGRKLVISLSRNATIHDLQVETLRRGEKYGVTATLSETTLESTGFDKITFYDGEDLVADILDLTEGSTFTLEILTPQDTISVPPSLDQAVPIQDKGIFVRWITLELAITNCSLSNIPIDGTPFLIDTTLNDFYRHALSRHSAPGIKLFLGECFLHTESNQLTLASLEIDTTKPLNVFVEVVDQQPRNGIIAKAIDPKETWEFKSTKRGFSKFVTSIQMLVNEIKSGRCNMDSILDVLLELTHFPPLILAFKAVYEATRYGIHRAPVGPLLLIATAMQLLCHRIVPESFLSGMDSALEASRQILFWIYSKRSETTISQGRYQSLLRSVEIVEKPVIVPGYEGLLPPPKFGPFTEVVISPTTTYLVSIPDNNEGLSRRLGFASSGLESKTSFYFHPPESWQNLLGHERMPHRKFDEKEFRSLIEQTNLKHPFRMVGPLQPGRCLAAELPVITLSAKGYVCSYEQEDGSCGERVSFTWSVYEGRSMLPDNGGGEFLSQKLEPIIQERKQHQNWKLEAWSEWTRIANFGPPNEAIVICVDNSLSMRTTIPPGWTRYRSSLGAEPSRLDEVKDFFKNLAFRISSLDLPTYLGLVTFSSYTKTLQALSPVVLNFNESLDEVKPGGSTAIFDALASAYTMLAEFLLQHPTKKCRIILLTDGEDTRSVAKHASLARDLYNKNIVLDTIVVGTNKTTELFKISAHTGGYAFAPFTRQMLYQIFLLETMVDIRTRPDSARMKLENWESFRPKLPDMTSLYNFPPCKPHENMNDEFFLLDEAERRIANLDLEA
;
A
#
# COMPACT_ATOMS: atom_id res chain seq x y z
N MET A 1 38.31 -34.38 -58.22
CA MET A 1 39.79 -34.41 -58.26
C MET A 1 40.24 -33.87 -56.91
N ALA A 2 40.34 -34.74 -55.90
CA ALA A 2 41.53 -35.54 -55.54
C ALA A 2 42.53 -34.64 -54.78
N ASP A 3 43.06 -34.91 -53.57
CA ASP A 3 43.13 -36.09 -52.67
C ASP A 3 43.65 -35.57 -51.27
N LEU A 4 43.06 -35.92 -50.10
CA LEU A 4 43.45 -36.93 -49.06
C LEU A 4 44.70 -36.59 -48.18
N PRO A 5 44.97 -37.24 -47.00
CA PRO A 5 44.13 -37.80 -45.90
C PRO A 5 44.70 -37.63 -44.43
N GLY A 6 43.97 -38.16 -43.42
CA GLY A 6 44.44 -38.63 -42.08
C GLY A 6 44.33 -37.62 -40.91
N ASP A 7 43.88 -37.91 -39.68
CA ASP A 7 43.57 -39.14 -38.90
C ASP A 7 42.71 -38.74 -37.64
N PRO A 8 42.26 -39.67 -36.76
CA PRO A 8 40.99 -39.61 -35.98
C PRO A 8 41.09 -39.35 -34.44
N GLU A 9 39.92 -39.44 -33.76
CA GLU A 9 39.55 -39.19 -32.34
C GLU A 9 39.15 -37.72 -32.02
N SER A 10 38.07 -37.34 -31.33
CA SER A 10 37.07 -38.01 -30.47
C SER A 10 35.78 -37.16 -30.35
N ASP A 11 34.72 -37.79 -29.78
CA ASP A 11 33.57 -37.21 -29.06
C ASP A 11 32.30 -36.69 -29.78
N LEU A 12 31.43 -37.67 -30.07
CA LEU A 12 30.09 -37.85 -29.46
C LEU A 12 29.11 -36.66 -29.46
N GLY A 13 28.42 -36.47 -30.59
CA GLY A 13 27.16 -35.75 -30.71
C GLY A 13 25.98 -36.69 -30.91
N VAL A 14 25.26 -36.95 -29.81
CA VAL A 14 23.82 -37.24 -29.67
C VAL A 14 23.07 -37.72 -30.93
N ILE A 15 22.84 -39.03 -31.03
CA ILE A 15 21.71 -39.62 -31.77
C ILE A 15 21.00 -40.65 -30.88
N SER A 16 19.68 -40.50 -30.88
CA SER A 16 18.61 -41.39 -30.45
C SER A 16 18.95 -42.88 -30.22
N VAL A 17 18.53 -43.39 -29.06
CA VAL A 17 18.06 -44.78 -28.93
C VAL A 17 16.55 -44.74 -28.71
N SER A 18 15.86 -45.09 -29.79
CA SER A 18 14.44 -45.37 -29.86
C SER A 18 14.08 -46.67 -29.12
N SER A 19 12.99 -46.59 -28.35
CA SER A 19 11.88 -47.54 -28.29
C SER A 19 12.15 -49.05 -28.07
N LEU A 20 11.70 -49.51 -26.91
CA LEU A 20 10.82 -50.68 -26.73
C LEU A 20 9.64 -50.17 -25.88
N SER A 21 8.35 -50.28 -26.20
CA SER A 21 7.63 -50.91 -27.30
C SER A 21 6.18 -50.41 -27.27
N SER A 22 5.61 -50.19 -28.46
CA SER A 22 4.18 -50.15 -28.81
C SER A 22 3.24 -49.25 -28.00
N THR A 23 3.03 -48.03 -28.47
CA THR A 23 1.78 -47.30 -28.21
C THR A 23 1.06 -47.13 -29.53
N ASN A 24 -0.07 -47.83 -29.64
CA ASN A 24 -1.02 -47.70 -30.72
C ASN A 24 -1.36 -46.19 -30.88
N PRO A 25 -1.34 -45.59 -32.08
CA PRO A 25 -1.61 -44.15 -32.24
C PRO A 25 -3.00 -43.72 -31.72
N ASP A 26 -3.89 -44.69 -31.49
CA ASP A 26 -5.22 -44.50 -30.93
C ASP A 26 -5.32 -44.68 -29.41
N SER A 27 -4.21 -44.91 -28.69
CA SER A 27 -4.24 -45.13 -27.23
C SER A 27 -3.83 -43.90 -26.40
N LEU A 28 -4.69 -43.52 -25.45
CA LEU A 28 -4.47 -42.50 -24.43
C LEU A 28 -3.86 -43.13 -23.17
N HIS A 29 -2.84 -42.48 -22.60
CA HIS A 29 -2.23 -42.88 -21.33
C HIS A 29 -2.65 -41.93 -20.21
N VAL A 30 -3.33 -42.48 -19.21
CA VAL A 30 -3.83 -41.74 -18.05
C VAL A 30 -3.29 -42.35 -16.78
N PHE A 31 -3.03 -41.52 -15.78
CA PHE A 31 -2.62 -42.01 -14.48
C PHE A 31 -3.78 -42.04 -13.50
N VAL A 32 -3.90 -43.09 -12.69
CA VAL A 32 -4.90 -43.15 -11.63
C VAL A 32 -4.24 -43.48 -10.29
N LEU A 33 -4.43 -42.62 -9.30
CA LEU A 33 -3.99 -42.82 -7.93
C LEU A 33 -5.04 -43.66 -7.20
N LEU A 34 -4.64 -44.84 -6.74
CA LEU A 34 -5.48 -45.73 -5.95
C LEU A 34 -5.56 -45.24 -4.48
N PRO A 35 -6.61 -45.64 -3.73
CA PRO A 35 -6.76 -45.29 -2.31
C PRO A 35 -5.58 -45.71 -1.42
N ASN A 36 -4.85 -46.76 -1.83
CA ASN A 36 -3.64 -47.23 -1.14
C ASN A 36 -2.37 -46.43 -1.48
N GLY A 37 -2.50 -45.30 -2.18
CA GLY A 37 -1.41 -44.40 -2.55
C GLY A 37 -0.58 -44.83 -3.76
N ARG A 38 -0.93 -45.94 -4.43
CA ARG A 38 -0.21 -46.40 -5.64
C ARG A 38 -0.76 -45.74 -6.91
N LYS A 39 0.13 -45.34 -7.81
CA LYS A 39 -0.21 -44.74 -9.11
C LYS A 39 -0.20 -45.82 -10.20
N LEU A 40 -1.33 -46.00 -10.89
CA LEU A 40 -1.46 -46.87 -12.05
C LEU A 40 -1.34 -46.08 -13.35
N VAL A 41 -0.78 -46.70 -14.37
CA VAL A 41 -0.87 -46.23 -15.76
C VAL A 41 -1.92 -47.06 -16.48
N ILE A 42 -2.90 -46.38 -17.06
CA ILE A 42 -4.00 -46.99 -17.80
C ILE A 42 -3.93 -46.52 -19.24
N SER A 43 -3.96 -47.49 -20.16
CA SER A 43 -3.97 -47.25 -21.59
C SER A 43 -5.36 -47.54 -22.11
N LEU A 44 -6.03 -46.51 -22.64
CA LEU A 44 -7.40 -46.58 -23.15
C LEU A 44 -7.44 -46.12 -24.60
N SER A 45 -8.54 -46.40 -25.32
CA SER A 45 -8.79 -45.78 -26.63
C SER A 45 -9.07 -44.27 -26.46
N ARG A 46 -8.81 -43.44 -27.47
CA ARG A 46 -9.20 -42.02 -27.46
C ARG A 46 -10.72 -41.79 -27.30
N ASN A 47 -11.54 -42.76 -27.68
CA ASN A 47 -12.99 -42.70 -27.53
C ASN A 47 -13.49 -43.34 -26.22
N ALA A 48 -12.58 -43.65 -25.29
CA ALA A 48 -12.97 -44.20 -24.00
C ALA A 48 -13.62 -43.12 -23.13
N THR A 49 -14.68 -43.53 -22.44
CA THR A 49 -15.41 -42.71 -21.48
C THR A 49 -14.77 -42.78 -20.09
N ILE A 50 -15.17 -41.89 -19.19
CA ILE A 50 -14.75 -41.95 -17.79
C ILE A 50 -15.21 -43.25 -17.12
N HIS A 51 -16.38 -43.74 -17.50
CA HIS A 51 -16.84 -45.07 -17.10
C HIS A 51 -15.84 -46.17 -17.52
N ASP A 52 -15.35 -46.15 -18.76
CA ASP A 52 -14.35 -47.12 -19.25
C ASP A 52 -13.02 -47.02 -18.47
N LEU A 53 -12.60 -45.80 -18.12
CA LEU A 53 -11.43 -45.57 -17.28
C LEU A 53 -11.61 -46.16 -15.88
N GLN A 54 -12.78 -45.98 -15.26
CA GLN A 54 -13.07 -46.50 -13.93
C GLN A 54 -13.09 -48.03 -13.91
N VAL A 55 -13.74 -48.65 -14.90
CA VAL A 55 -13.79 -50.11 -15.05
C VAL A 55 -12.38 -50.70 -15.20
N GLU A 56 -11.54 -50.13 -16.08
CA GLU A 56 -10.17 -50.62 -16.27
C GLU A 56 -9.27 -50.34 -15.06
N THR A 57 -9.53 -49.24 -14.32
CA THR A 57 -8.87 -48.93 -13.05
C THR A 57 -9.14 -50.01 -12.01
N LEU A 58 -10.41 -50.38 -11.80
CA LEU A 58 -10.79 -51.42 -10.83
C LEU A 58 -10.22 -52.78 -11.22
N ARG A 59 -10.31 -53.16 -12.50
CA ARG A 59 -9.77 -54.42 -13.02
C ARG A 59 -8.26 -54.55 -12.79
N ARG A 60 -7.50 -53.45 -12.90
CA ARG A 60 -6.06 -53.43 -12.61
C ARG A 60 -5.77 -53.27 -11.11
N GLY A 61 -6.59 -52.50 -10.40
CA GLY A 61 -6.51 -52.21 -8.97
C GLY A 61 -6.73 -53.45 -8.09
N GLU A 62 -7.53 -54.42 -8.55
CA GLU A 62 -7.74 -55.70 -7.86
C GLU A 62 -6.42 -56.44 -7.60
N LYS A 63 -5.49 -56.41 -8.57
CA LYS A 63 -4.13 -56.99 -8.41
C LYS A 63 -3.29 -56.29 -7.35
N TYR A 64 -3.70 -55.11 -6.91
CA TYR A 64 -3.04 -54.29 -5.91
C TYR A 64 -3.86 -54.15 -4.61
N GLY A 65 -4.85 -55.02 -4.41
CA GLY A 65 -5.62 -55.11 -3.18
C GLY A 65 -6.76 -54.09 -3.06
N VAL A 66 -7.20 -53.49 -4.17
CA VAL A 66 -8.42 -52.68 -4.20
C VAL A 66 -9.59 -53.61 -4.53
N THR A 67 -10.36 -54.00 -3.50
CA THR A 67 -11.60 -54.79 -3.64
C THR A 67 -12.79 -53.86 -3.44
N ALA A 68 -13.22 -53.20 -4.50
CA ALA A 68 -14.40 -52.34 -4.53
C ALA A 68 -15.12 -52.51 -5.87
N THR A 69 -16.44 -52.42 -5.86
CA THR A 69 -17.27 -52.48 -7.07
C THR A 69 -17.39 -51.10 -7.73
N LEU A 70 -17.85 -51.05 -8.98
CA LEU A 70 -18.03 -49.79 -9.70
C LEU A 70 -18.97 -48.83 -8.95
N SER A 71 -20.04 -49.36 -8.34
CA SER A 71 -20.99 -48.60 -7.51
C SER A 71 -20.43 -48.13 -6.16
N GLU A 72 -19.26 -48.63 -5.76
CA GLU A 72 -18.59 -48.28 -4.50
C GLU A 72 -17.39 -47.37 -4.73
N THR A 73 -17.18 -46.89 -5.96
CA THR A 73 -16.04 -46.04 -6.28
C THR A 73 -16.43 -44.85 -7.15
N THR A 74 -15.65 -43.78 -7.08
CA THR A 74 -15.74 -42.61 -7.97
C THR A 74 -14.34 -42.22 -8.42
N LEU A 75 -14.25 -41.58 -9.59
CA LEU A 75 -13.01 -40.96 -10.07
C LEU A 75 -13.08 -39.45 -9.85
N GLU A 76 -11.98 -38.87 -9.37
CA GLU A 76 -11.82 -37.43 -9.22
C GLU A 76 -10.65 -36.91 -10.06
N SER A 77 -10.78 -35.72 -10.65
CA SER A 77 -9.61 -35.03 -11.23
C SER A 77 -8.64 -34.59 -10.14
N THR A 78 -7.33 -34.56 -10.45
CA THR A 78 -6.32 -33.92 -9.59
C THR A 78 -6.10 -32.47 -10.01
N GLY A 79 -6.15 -31.50 -9.10
CA GLY A 79 -5.91 -30.08 -9.39
C GLY A 79 -6.57 -29.13 -8.38
N PHE A 80 -6.53 -27.81 -8.67
CA PHE A 80 -7.11 -26.76 -7.83
C PHE A 80 -8.65 -26.83 -7.73
N ASP A 81 -9.33 -27.31 -8.79
CA ASP A 81 -10.76 -27.61 -8.82
C ASP A 81 -10.96 -29.12 -9.04
N LYS A 82 -11.11 -29.86 -7.94
CA LYS A 82 -11.41 -31.30 -8.01
C LYS A 82 -12.83 -31.51 -8.51
N ILE A 83 -12.96 -32.25 -9.60
CA ILE A 83 -14.25 -32.63 -10.19
C ILE A 83 -14.44 -34.12 -9.95
N THR A 84 -15.48 -34.48 -9.19
CA THR A 84 -15.90 -35.87 -9.00
C THR A 84 -16.80 -36.29 -10.16
N PHE A 85 -16.42 -37.34 -10.88
CA PHE A 85 -17.17 -37.84 -12.02
C PHE A 85 -18.12 -38.96 -11.56
N TYR A 86 -19.42 -38.71 -11.72
CA TYR A 86 -20.48 -39.68 -11.44
C TYR A 86 -20.98 -40.27 -12.75
N ASP A 87 -20.75 -41.57 -12.96
CA ASP A 87 -21.27 -42.34 -14.10
C ASP A 87 -21.09 -41.63 -15.46
N GLY A 88 -19.86 -41.18 -15.73
CA GLY A 88 -19.55 -40.27 -16.82
C GLY A 88 -19.51 -40.94 -18.20
N GLU A 89 -20.46 -40.56 -19.06
CA GLU A 89 -20.40 -40.79 -20.53
C GLU A 89 -19.37 -39.88 -21.24
N ASP A 90 -18.83 -38.89 -20.53
CA ASP A 90 -17.82 -37.96 -21.06
C ASP A 90 -16.55 -38.69 -21.50
N LEU A 91 -15.99 -38.25 -22.63
CA LEU A 91 -14.74 -38.80 -23.16
C LEU A 91 -13.58 -38.37 -22.28
N VAL A 92 -12.72 -39.31 -21.92
CA VAL A 92 -11.53 -39.04 -21.11
C VAL A 92 -10.65 -37.99 -21.76
N ALA A 93 -10.54 -38.00 -23.10
CA ALA A 93 -9.73 -37.08 -23.87
C ALA A 93 -10.17 -35.61 -23.74
N ASP A 94 -11.47 -35.34 -23.53
CA ASP A 94 -12.02 -33.98 -23.50
C ASP A 94 -11.80 -33.29 -22.15
N ILE A 95 -11.41 -34.05 -21.13
CA ILE A 95 -11.29 -33.56 -19.75
C ILE A 95 -9.87 -33.69 -19.17
N LEU A 96 -8.90 -34.17 -19.96
CA LEU A 96 -7.50 -34.26 -19.50
C LEU A 96 -6.93 -32.90 -19.11
N ASP A 97 -7.33 -31.86 -19.81
CA ASP A 97 -6.91 -30.47 -19.60
C ASP A 97 -7.33 -29.95 -18.22
N LEU A 98 -8.37 -30.58 -17.62
CA LEU A 98 -8.88 -30.28 -16.28
C LEU A 98 -8.12 -31.03 -15.18
N THR A 99 -7.13 -31.86 -15.54
CA THR A 99 -6.39 -32.70 -14.60
C THR A 99 -4.89 -32.40 -14.63
N GLU A 100 -4.28 -32.16 -13.47
CA GLU A 100 -2.84 -31.97 -13.36
C GLU A 100 -2.08 -33.25 -13.76
N GLY A 101 -1.36 -33.15 -14.88
CA GLY A 101 -0.54 -34.26 -15.39
C GLY A 101 -1.34 -35.50 -15.77
N SER A 102 -2.57 -35.34 -16.28
CA SER A 102 -3.43 -36.44 -16.73
C SER A 102 -3.67 -37.48 -15.63
N THR A 103 -3.79 -37.01 -14.38
CA THR A 103 -3.93 -37.87 -13.20
C THR A 103 -5.34 -37.76 -12.61
N PHE A 104 -5.92 -38.91 -12.27
CA PHE A 104 -7.19 -39.05 -11.57
C PHE A 104 -6.95 -39.73 -10.23
N THR A 105 -7.84 -39.54 -9.26
CA THR A 105 -7.84 -40.28 -7.98
C THR A 105 -9.07 -41.16 -7.93
N LEU A 106 -8.88 -42.43 -7.60
CA LEU A 106 -9.98 -43.37 -7.33
C LEU A 106 -10.31 -43.30 -5.85
N GLU A 107 -11.52 -42.89 -5.50
CA GLU A 107 -12.03 -42.91 -4.13
C GLU A 107 -12.99 -44.08 -3.93
N ILE A 108 -12.95 -44.70 -2.74
CA ILE A 108 -13.92 -45.72 -2.34
C ILE A 108 -14.98 -45.04 -1.48
N LEU A 109 -16.21 -45.08 -1.95
CA LEU A 109 -17.37 -44.59 -1.23
C LEU A 109 -17.53 -45.43 0.04
N THR A 110 -17.34 -44.84 1.22
CA THR A 110 -17.53 -45.56 2.47
C THR A 110 -19.04 -45.73 2.75
N PRO A 111 -19.49 -46.80 3.44
CA PRO A 111 -20.91 -46.99 3.77
C PRO A 111 -21.52 -45.95 4.74
N GLN A 112 -20.87 -44.80 4.94
CA GLN A 112 -21.46 -43.61 5.57
C GLN A 112 -21.97 -42.58 4.55
N ASP A 113 -21.73 -42.79 3.25
CA ASP A 113 -22.24 -41.95 2.16
C ASP A 113 -23.50 -42.53 1.48
N THR A 114 -24.08 -43.60 2.04
CA THR A 114 -25.48 -43.94 1.78
C THR A 114 -26.36 -42.93 2.49
N ILE A 115 -26.86 -41.96 1.71
CA ILE A 115 -28.10 -41.19 1.90
C ILE A 115 -28.80 -41.57 3.21
N SER A 116 -28.39 -40.95 4.32
CA SER A 116 -29.34 -40.71 5.39
C SER A 116 -30.32 -39.70 4.80
N VAL A 117 -31.39 -40.23 4.22
CA VAL A 117 -32.63 -39.49 4.05
C VAL A 117 -32.84 -38.81 5.40
N PRO A 118 -32.76 -37.46 5.49
CA PRO A 118 -33.17 -36.79 6.72
C PRO A 118 -34.58 -37.33 7.01
N PRO A 119 -34.92 -37.70 8.25
CA PRO A 119 -36.20 -38.32 8.52
C PRO A 119 -37.26 -37.49 7.81
N SER A 120 -37.95 -38.12 6.86
CA SER A 120 -39.06 -37.49 6.17
C SER A 120 -39.96 -36.97 7.27
N LEU A 121 -40.02 -35.64 7.40
CA LEU A 121 -40.93 -34.94 8.29
C LEU A 121 -42.33 -34.98 7.65
N ASP A 122 -42.76 -36.19 7.29
CA ASP A 122 -44.15 -36.62 7.11
C ASP A 122 -44.50 -37.49 8.33
N GLN A 123 -44.23 -36.96 9.51
CA GLN A 123 -45.22 -37.04 10.56
C GLN A 123 -45.89 -35.68 10.56
N ALA A 124 -47.12 -35.64 10.06
CA ALA A 124 -48.07 -34.60 10.38
C ALA A 124 -48.14 -34.53 11.92
N VAL A 125 -47.31 -33.66 12.50
CA VAL A 125 -47.51 -33.16 13.85
C VAL A 125 -48.92 -32.58 13.82
N PRO A 126 -49.81 -32.99 14.75
CA PRO A 126 -51.14 -32.42 14.81
C PRO A 126 -50.99 -30.90 14.87
N ILE A 127 -51.64 -30.23 13.93
CA ILE A 127 -51.76 -28.78 13.85
C ILE A 127 -52.21 -28.28 15.22
N GLN A 128 -51.27 -27.76 15.99
CA GLN A 128 -51.48 -26.87 17.12
C GLN A 128 -50.16 -26.15 17.42
N ASP A 129 -50.20 -24.83 17.23
CA ASP A 129 -49.19 -23.79 17.47
C ASP A 129 -48.08 -23.58 16.41
N LYS A 130 -48.36 -22.65 15.48
CA LYS A 130 -47.42 -22.10 14.47
C LYS A 130 -46.30 -21.29 15.15
N GLY A 131 -45.21 -21.96 15.51
CA GLY A 131 -44.00 -21.33 16.02
C GLY A 131 -42.98 -21.00 14.92
N ILE A 132 -42.28 -19.87 15.03
CA ILE A 132 -41.18 -19.43 14.17
C ILE A 132 -39.86 -19.81 14.84
N PHE A 133 -39.07 -20.65 14.18
CA PHE A 133 -37.71 -20.96 14.62
C PHE A 133 -36.73 -19.87 14.17
N VAL A 134 -35.73 -19.56 15.00
CA VAL A 134 -34.81 -18.45 14.76
C VAL A 134 -33.38 -18.94 14.76
N ARG A 135 -32.59 -18.48 13.79
CA ARG A 135 -31.13 -18.64 13.77
C ARG A 135 -30.49 -17.29 14.12
N TRP A 136 -29.78 -17.26 15.23
CA TRP A 136 -29.08 -16.07 15.71
C TRP A 136 -27.67 -16.02 15.13
N ILE A 137 -27.41 -15.07 14.24
CA ILE A 137 -26.15 -14.95 13.49
C ILE A 137 -25.40 -13.73 14.02
N THR A 138 -24.40 -13.94 14.88
CA THR A 138 -23.45 -12.88 15.26
C THR A 138 -22.32 -12.80 14.24
N LEU A 139 -21.61 -11.68 14.17
CA LEU A 139 -20.45 -11.54 13.28
C LEU A 139 -19.37 -12.60 13.54
N GLU A 140 -19.13 -12.96 14.80
CA GLU A 140 -18.17 -13.99 15.18
C GLU A 140 -18.60 -15.38 14.69
N LEU A 141 -19.86 -15.77 14.91
CA LEU A 141 -20.42 -17.02 14.39
C LEU A 141 -20.43 -17.04 12.86
N ALA A 142 -20.79 -15.90 12.28
CA ALA A 142 -20.80 -15.68 10.85
C ALA A 142 -19.41 -15.73 10.26
N ILE A 143 -18.31 -15.49 10.97
CA ILE A 143 -16.96 -15.67 10.41
C ILE A 143 -16.46 -17.08 10.69
N THR A 144 -16.63 -17.61 11.90
CA THR A 144 -16.05 -18.87 12.36
C THR A 144 -16.58 -20.11 11.65
N ASN A 145 -17.87 -20.15 11.32
CA ASN A 145 -18.47 -21.29 10.59
C ASN A 145 -18.16 -21.22 9.10
N CYS A 146 -17.95 -22.34 8.40
CA CYS A 146 -17.71 -22.31 6.94
C CYS A 146 -18.95 -21.89 6.14
N SER A 147 -20.15 -22.19 6.66
CA SER A 147 -21.44 -21.84 6.06
C SER A 147 -22.38 -21.29 7.15
N LEU A 148 -23.26 -20.35 6.80
CA LEU A 148 -24.27 -19.83 7.73
C LEU A 148 -25.30 -20.89 8.12
N SER A 149 -25.51 -21.91 7.28
CA SER A 149 -26.44 -23.02 7.56
C SER A 149 -25.97 -23.87 8.74
N ASN A 150 -24.67 -23.92 9.00
CA ASN A 150 -24.06 -24.68 10.11
C ASN A 150 -24.27 -23.99 11.47
N ILE A 151 -24.71 -22.74 11.49
CA ILE A 151 -25.05 -22.04 12.74
C ILE A 151 -26.35 -22.64 13.30
N PRO A 152 -26.36 -23.06 14.57
CA PRO A 152 -27.50 -23.75 15.16
C PRO A 152 -28.75 -22.86 15.23
N ILE A 153 -29.89 -23.49 15.04
CA ILE A 153 -31.21 -22.88 15.20
C ILE A 153 -31.60 -22.95 16.69
N ASP A 154 -32.30 -21.93 17.17
CA ASP A 154 -32.81 -21.90 18.53
C ASP A 154 -33.80 -23.03 18.78
N GLY A 155 -33.66 -23.72 19.91
CA GLY A 155 -34.49 -24.87 20.25
C GLY A 155 -35.93 -24.50 20.62
N THR A 156 -36.17 -23.24 20.99
CA THR A 156 -37.49 -22.71 21.36
C THR A 156 -38.06 -21.83 20.26
N PRO A 157 -39.20 -22.19 19.65
CA PRO A 157 -39.84 -21.35 18.65
C PRO A 157 -40.59 -20.17 19.27
N PHE A 158 -40.70 -19.08 18.52
CA PHE A 158 -41.48 -17.90 18.90
C PHE A 158 -42.89 -17.99 18.32
N LEU A 159 -43.91 -17.56 19.08
CA LEU A 159 -45.25 -17.45 18.53
C LEU A 159 -45.32 -16.30 17.51
N ILE A 160 -46.12 -16.44 16.47
CA ILE A 160 -46.24 -15.44 15.39
C ILE A 160 -46.77 -14.07 15.88
N ASP A 161 -47.51 -14.06 16.98
CA ASP A 161 -48.04 -12.88 17.66
C ASP A 161 -47.06 -12.24 18.65
N THR A 162 -45.85 -12.81 18.82
CA THR A 162 -44.80 -12.21 19.64
C THR A 162 -44.50 -10.80 19.11
N THR A 163 -44.54 -9.81 19.99
CA THR A 163 -44.20 -8.42 19.65
C THR A 163 -42.71 -8.31 19.35
N LEU A 164 -42.33 -7.38 18.47
CA LEU A 164 -40.92 -7.12 18.16
C LEU A 164 -40.13 -6.67 19.41
N ASN A 165 -40.78 -5.97 20.33
CA ASN A 165 -40.19 -5.59 21.60
C ASN A 165 -39.93 -6.80 22.53
N ASP A 166 -40.85 -7.77 22.60
CA ASP A 166 -40.62 -8.99 23.39
C ASP A 166 -39.59 -9.90 22.72
N PHE A 167 -39.58 -9.95 21.39
CA PHE A 167 -38.55 -10.60 20.60
C PHE A 167 -37.15 -10.04 20.90
N TYR A 168 -37.04 -8.71 20.98
CA TYR A 168 -35.80 -8.02 21.38
C TYR A 168 -35.37 -8.32 22.81
N ARG A 169 -36.29 -8.32 23.77
CA ARG A 169 -35.98 -8.68 25.17
C ARG A 169 -35.45 -10.10 25.29
N HIS A 170 -36.01 -11.04 24.53
CA HIS A 170 -35.49 -12.40 24.48
C HIS A 170 -34.06 -12.42 23.92
N ALA A 171 -33.81 -11.71 22.81
CA ALA A 171 -32.49 -11.61 22.22
C ALA A 171 -31.45 -11.00 23.20
N LEU A 172 -31.81 -9.98 23.97
CA LEU A 172 -30.97 -9.41 25.04
C LEU A 172 -30.59 -10.46 26.08
N SER A 173 -31.60 -11.19 26.59
CA SER A 173 -31.40 -12.22 27.60
C SER A 173 -30.51 -13.35 27.08
N ARG A 174 -30.69 -13.75 25.83
CA ARG A 174 -29.91 -14.82 25.19
C ARG A 174 -28.44 -14.46 25.07
N HIS A 175 -28.16 -13.26 24.61
CA HIS A 175 -26.78 -12.81 24.36
C HIS A 175 -26.08 -12.25 25.60
N SER A 176 -26.78 -12.14 26.74
CA SER A 176 -26.24 -11.55 27.99
C SER A 176 -25.54 -10.21 27.74
N ALA A 177 -26.11 -9.42 26.82
CA ALA A 177 -25.52 -8.18 26.33
C ALA A 177 -26.25 -6.96 26.93
N PRO A 178 -25.53 -5.87 27.21
CA PRO A 178 -26.13 -4.62 27.69
C PRO A 178 -26.97 -3.91 26.61
N GLY A 179 -26.73 -4.21 25.33
CA GLY A 179 -27.53 -3.76 24.19
C GLY A 179 -27.24 -4.57 22.94
N ILE A 180 -28.20 -4.63 22.01
CA ILE A 180 -28.02 -5.27 20.71
C ILE A 180 -28.76 -4.49 19.62
N LYS A 181 -28.37 -4.71 18.37
CA LYS A 181 -29.13 -4.34 17.19
C LYS A 181 -29.44 -5.59 16.39
N LEU A 182 -30.70 -5.68 15.97
CA LEU A 182 -31.20 -6.80 15.19
C LEU A 182 -31.34 -6.38 13.74
N PHE A 183 -30.97 -7.28 12.84
CA PHE A 183 -31.09 -7.09 11.42
C PHE A 183 -31.75 -8.32 10.82
N LEU A 184 -32.68 -8.06 9.92
CA LEU A 184 -33.06 -9.05 8.91
C LEU A 184 -31.96 -9.08 7.84
N GLY A 185 -32.02 -10.07 6.96
CA GLY A 185 -31.04 -10.18 5.90
C GLY A 185 -30.93 -8.91 5.05
N GLU A 186 -32.06 -8.27 4.75
CA GLU A 186 -32.13 -7.12 3.86
C GLU A 186 -31.92 -5.78 4.58
N CYS A 187 -32.23 -5.69 5.87
CA CYS A 187 -32.34 -4.39 6.54
C CYS A 187 -32.22 -4.46 8.07
N PHE A 188 -32.00 -3.30 8.67
CA PHE A 188 -32.10 -3.11 10.12
C PHE A 188 -33.54 -3.33 10.60
N LEU A 189 -33.70 -4.01 11.74
CA LEU A 189 -34.98 -4.30 12.36
C LEU A 189 -35.14 -3.48 13.65
N HIS A 190 -35.95 -2.40 13.58
CA HIS A 190 -36.29 -1.64 14.77
C HIS A 190 -37.24 -2.44 15.66
N THR A 191 -36.77 -2.78 16.85
CA THR A 191 -37.50 -3.65 17.78
C THR A 191 -37.77 -3.01 19.14
N GLU A 192 -36.94 -2.06 19.57
CA GLU A 192 -37.14 -1.34 20.85
C GLU A 192 -38.45 -0.54 20.85
N SER A 193 -39.31 -0.76 21.84
CA SER A 193 -40.62 -0.09 21.95
C SER A 193 -41.57 -0.33 20.76
N ASN A 194 -41.23 -1.25 19.85
CA ASN A 194 -42.05 -1.56 18.67
C ASN A 194 -43.12 -2.61 19.02
N GLN A 195 -44.39 -2.22 18.86
CA GLN A 195 -45.55 -3.06 19.18
C GLN A 195 -46.04 -3.93 18.00
N LEU A 196 -45.41 -3.81 16.84
CA LEU A 196 -45.67 -4.73 15.72
C LEU A 196 -45.31 -6.17 16.12
N THR A 197 -45.92 -7.14 15.46
CA THR A 197 -45.70 -8.57 15.74
C THR A 197 -44.83 -9.21 14.67
N LEU A 198 -44.27 -10.39 14.93
CA LEU A 198 -43.56 -11.16 13.90
C LEU A 198 -44.45 -11.46 12.68
N ALA A 199 -45.77 -11.61 12.88
CA ALA A 199 -46.76 -11.74 11.81
C ALA A 199 -46.70 -10.57 10.81
N SER A 200 -46.47 -9.35 11.32
CA SER A 200 -46.43 -8.12 10.52
C SER A 200 -45.26 -8.10 9.53
N LEU A 201 -44.21 -8.88 9.76
CA LEU A 201 -43.03 -8.94 8.89
C LEU A 201 -43.20 -9.85 7.67
N GLU A 202 -44.37 -10.46 7.44
CA GLU A 202 -44.65 -11.33 6.28
C GLU A 202 -43.52 -12.38 6.05
N ILE A 203 -43.02 -12.98 7.13
CA ILE A 203 -41.91 -13.94 7.10
C ILE A 203 -42.43 -15.32 6.71
N ASP A 204 -41.65 -16.05 5.90
CA ASP A 204 -41.90 -17.45 5.59
C ASP A 204 -41.72 -18.33 6.84
N THR A 205 -42.84 -18.76 7.43
CA THR A 205 -42.85 -19.62 8.63
C THR A 205 -42.40 -21.05 8.39
N THR A 206 -42.19 -21.46 7.12
CA THR A 206 -41.72 -22.82 6.79
C THR A 206 -40.21 -22.98 6.96
N LYS A 207 -39.48 -21.87 7.13
CA LYS A 207 -38.02 -21.83 7.27
C LYS A 207 -37.62 -21.09 8.53
N PRO A 208 -36.43 -21.38 9.09
CA PRO A 208 -35.89 -20.59 10.19
C PRO A 208 -35.68 -19.13 9.78
N LEU A 209 -36.12 -18.21 10.64
CA LEU A 209 -35.83 -16.79 10.51
C LEU A 209 -34.36 -16.54 10.86
N ASN A 210 -33.59 -16.05 9.89
CA ASN A 210 -32.20 -15.67 10.12
C ASN A 210 -32.15 -14.23 10.63
N VAL A 211 -31.69 -14.06 11.87
CA VAL A 211 -31.55 -12.75 12.51
C VAL A 211 -30.08 -12.49 12.75
N PHE A 212 -29.57 -11.44 12.14
CA PHE A 212 -28.21 -11.00 12.36
C PHE A 212 -28.15 -10.07 13.58
N VAL A 213 -27.18 -10.30 14.45
CA VAL A 213 -27.06 -9.64 15.75
C VAL A 213 -25.75 -8.87 15.82
N GLU A 214 -25.84 -7.56 15.99
CA GLU A 214 -24.73 -6.69 16.40
C GLU A 214 -24.86 -6.48 17.91
N VAL A 215 -23.88 -6.96 18.67
CA VAL A 215 -23.81 -6.71 20.12
C VAL A 215 -23.23 -5.32 20.35
N VAL A 216 -23.87 -4.52 21.20
CA VAL A 216 -23.51 -3.13 21.48
C VAL A 216 -23.32 -2.97 22.99
N ASP A 217 -22.09 -2.75 23.43
CA ASP A 217 -21.77 -2.69 24.87
C ASP A 217 -22.39 -1.46 25.57
N GLN A 218 -22.41 -0.29 24.91
CA GLN A 218 -23.20 0.88 25.31
C GLN A 218 -23.57 1.66 24.06
N GLN A 219 -24.81 2.16 23.94
CA GLN A 219 -25.18 3.10 22.87
C GLN A 219 -24.25 4.32 22.96
N PRO A 220 -23.30 4.55 22.02
CA PRO A 220 -22.58 5.81 22.02
C PRO A 220 -23.62 6.89 21.75
N ARG A 221 -23.91 7.75 22.76
CA ARG A 221 -24.87 8.86 22.65
C ARG A 221 -24.68 9.55 21.30
N ASN A 222 -25.59 9.35 20.33
CA ASN A 222 -25.58 9.87 18.96
C ASN A 222 -24.30 10.64 18.62
N GLY A 223 -23.21 9.89 18.52
CA GLY A 223 -21.87 10.42 18.60
C GLY A 223 -21.24 10.39 17.22
N ILE A 224 -20.88 11.57 16.73
CA ILE A 224 -19.87 11.70 15.69
C ILE A 224 -18.51 11.36 16.33
N ILE A 225 -17.50 10.94 15.57
CA ILE A 225 -16.12 10.84 16.08
C ILE A 225 -15.67 12.25 16.54
N ALA A 226 -15.91 12.58 17.81
CA ALA A 226 -15.39 13.79 18.43
C ALA A 226 -13.92 13.57 18.83
N LYS A 227 -13.15 14.67 18.89
CA LYS A 227 -11.70 14.65 19.19
C LYS A 227 -11.40 13.91 20.50
N ALA A 228 -10.34 13.09 20.47
CA ALA A 228 -9.65 12.53 21.64
C ALA A 228 -10.47 11.53 22.49
N ILE A 229 -11.00 10.49 21.86
CA ILE A 229 -11.75 9.44 22.55
C ILE A 229 -10.96 8.12 22.48
N ASP A 230 -10.56 7.58 23.63
CA ASP A 230 -10.03 6.22 23.70
C ASP A 230 -11.18 5.23 23.51
N PRO A 231 -11.17 4.40 22.43
CA PRO A 231 -12.22 3.43 22.17
C PRO A 231 -12.40 2.44 23.33
N LYS A 232 -11.33 2.15 24.07
CA LYS A 232 -11.37 1.26 25.23
C LYS A 232 -12.04 1.89 26.44
N GLU A 233 -11.85 3.20 26.65
CA GLU A 233 -12.43 3.93 27.79
C GLU A 233 -13.87 4.37 27.53
N THR A 234 -14.22 4.63 26.26
CA THR A 234 -15.50 5.28 25.92
C THR A 234 -16.52 4.33 25.31
N TRP A 235 -16.05 3.29 24.62
CA TRP A 235 -16.92 2.33 23.93
C TRP A 235 -16.65 0.88 24.35
N GLU A 236 -15.79 0.68 25.38
CA GLU A 236 -15.33 -0.63 25.85
C GLU A 236 -14.71 -1.52 24.74
N PHE A 237 -14.37 -0.92 23.60
CA PHE A 237 -13.82 -1.63 22.46
C PHE A 237 -12.34 -1.96 22.69
N LYS A 238 -12.03 -3.25 22.73
CA LYS A 238 -10.70 -3.77 23.05
C LYS A 238 -9.74 -3.64 21.86
N SER A 239 -9.09 -2.48 21.75
CA SER A 239 -8.02 -2.24 20.78
C SER A 239 -6.91 -1.36 21.38
N THR A 240 -5.68 -1.51 20.88
CA THR A 240 -4.64 -0.50 21.11
C THR A 240 -4.99 0.80 20.40
N LYS A 241 -4.58 1.94 20.97
CA LYS A 241 -4.71 3.26 20.32
C LYS A 241 -4.03 3.26 18.94
N ARG A 242 -2.88 2.61 18.85
CA ARG A 242 -2.13 2.46 17.61
C ARG A 242 -2.92 1.72 16.53
N GLY A 243 -3.47 0.55 16.87
CA GLY A 243 -4.26 -0.26 15.94
C GLY A 243 -5.52 0.46 15.47
N PHE A 244 -6.25 1.10 16.39
CA PHE A 244 -7.45 1.83 16.04
C PHE A 244 -7.17 3.05 15.15
N SER A 245 -6.10 3.82 15.44
CA SER A 245 -5.68 4.94 14.57
C SER A 245 -5.34 4.45 13.17
N LYS A 246 -4.60 3.34 13.06
CA LYS A 246 -4.25 2.74 11.78
C LYS A 246 -5.46 2.28 11.00
N PHE A 247 -6.43 1.64 11.67
CA PHE A 247 -7.70 1.23 11.07
C PHE A 247 -8.47 2.43 10.50
N VAL A 248 -8.70 3.47 11.31
CA VAL A 248 -9.46 4.65 10.88
C VAL A 248 -8.77 5.37 9.71
N THR A 249 -7.45 5.59 9.78
CA THR A 249 -6.70 6.21 8.68
C THR A 249 -6.74 5.34 7.41
N SER A 250 -6.63 4.02 7.53
CA SER A 250 -6.68 3.13 6.37
C SER A 250 -8.07 3.10 5.71
N ILE A 251 -9.14 3.14 6.50
CA ILE A 251 -10.52 3.28 5.99
C ILE A 251 -10.70 4.62 5.28
N GLN A 252 -10.16 5.71 5.84
CA GLN A 252 -10.20 7.02 5.19
C GLN A 252 -9.52 6.99 3.82
N MET A 253 -8.35 6.36 3.71
CA MET A 253 -7.65 6.23 2.42
C MET A 253 -8.46 5.38 1.42
N LEU A 254 -9.01 4.25 1.84
CA LEU A 254 -9.86 3.40 0.99
C LEU A 254 -11.08 4.17 0.47
N VAL A 255 -11.76 4.91 1.33
CA VAL A 255 -12.93 5.71 0.94
C VAL A 255 -12.54 6.84 -0.02
N ASN A 256 -11.36 7.44 0.14
CA ASN A 256 -10.85 8.44 -0.80
C ASN A 256 -10.54 7.83 -2.18
N GLU A 257 -10.03 6.61 -2.25
CA GLU A 257 -9.84 5.88 -3.51
C GLU A 257 -11.16 5.62 -4.23
N ILE A 258 -12.20 5.22 -3.49
CA ILE A 258 -13.55 5.00 -4.03
C ILE A 258 -14.11 6.33 -4.58
N LYS A 259 -14.01 7.43 -3.82
CA LYS A 259 -14.48 8.75 -4.26
C LYS A 259 -13.73 9.28 -5.48
N SER A 260 -12.44 8.96 -5.58
CA SER A 260 -11.60 9.35 -6.71
C SER A 260 -11.84 8.51 -7.97
N GLY A 261 -12.72 7.51 -7.91
CA GLY A 261 -13.01 6.60 -9.03
C GLY A 261 -11.91 5.58 -9.33
N ARG A 262 -10.88 5.48 -8.49
CA ARG A 262 -9.76 4.52 -8.65
C ARG A 262 -10.14 3.10 -8.22
N CYS A 263 -11.22 2.97 -7.43
CA CYS A 263 -11.79 1.70 -6.98
C CYS A 263 -13.31 1.76 -7.02
N ASN A 264 -13.95 0.64 -7.35
CA ASN A 264 -15.41 0.51 -7.25
C ASN A 264 -15.80 0.13 -5.82
N MET A 265 -16.85 0.76 -5.28
CA MET A 265 -17.42 0.41 -3.97
C MET A 265 -18.00 -1.00 -3.98
N ASP A 266 -18.74 -1.38 -5.03
CA ASP A 266 -19.42 -2.69 -5.10
C ASP A 266 -18.40 -3.83 -4.99
N SER A 267 -17.27 -3.73 -5.69
CA SER A 267 -16.18 -4.73 -5.60
C SER A 267 -15.61 -4.89 -4.18
N ILE A 268 -15.53 -3.81 -3.40
CA ILE A 268 -15.09 -3.89 -2.00
C ILE A 268 -16.16 -4.59 -1.15
N LEU A 269 -17.44 -4.28 -1.40
CA LEU A 269 -18.55 -4.88 -0.68
C LEU A 269 -18.68 -6.38 -1.00
N ASP A 270 -18.44 -6.78 -2.24
CA ASP A 270 -18.44 -8.19 -2.66
C ASP A 270 -17.38 -8.98 -1.89
N VAL A 271 -16.15 -8.48 -1.84
CA VAL A 271 -15.07 -9.14 -1.08
C VAL A 271 -15.39 -9.19 0.41
N LEU A 272 -15.96 -8.11 0.98
CA LEU A 272 -16.38 -8.11 2.38
C LEU A 272 -17.50 -9.14 2.64
N LEU A 273 -18.43 -9.30 1.69
CA LEU A 273 -19.49 -10.28 1.77
C LEU A 273 -18.94 -11.71 1.67
N GLU A 274 -18.04 -11.98 0.73
CA GLU A 274 -17.37 -13.28 0.59
C GLU A 274 -16.63 -13.66 1.88
N LEU A 275 -15.92 -12.70 2.49
CA LEU A 275 -15.17 -12.91 3.73
C LEU A 275 -16.07 -13.18 4.94
N THR A 276 -17.20 -12.48 5.05
CA THR A 276 -17.95 -12.41 6.32
C THR A 276 -19.36 -13.00 6.27
N HIS A 277 -19.99 -13.06 5.09
CA HIS A 277 -21.41 -13.38 4.91
C HIS A 277 -22.32 -12.59 5.87
N PHE A 278 -21.91 -11.37 6.21
CA PHE A 278 -22.56 -10.55 7.24
C PHE A 278 -23.13 -9.25 6.63
N PRO A 279 -24.37 -9.27 6.10
CA PRO A 279 -25.02 -8.10 5.51
C PRO A 279 -25.00 -6.82 6.36
N PRO A 280 -25.13 -6.85 7.70
CA PRO A 280 -25.03 -5.64 8.49
C PRO A 280 -23.67 -4.92 8.35
N LEU A 281 -22.59 -5.65 8.07
CA LEU A 281 -21.28 -5.05 7.80
C LEU A 281 -21.27 -4.26 6.48
N ILE A 282 -21.99 -4.74 5.46
CA ILE A 282 -22.13 -4.08 4.16
C ILE A 282 -22.91 -2.77 4.32
N LEU A 283 -24.01 -2.82 5.08
CA LEU A 283 -24.82 -1.63 5.43
C LEU A 283 -23.98 -0.62 6.24
N ALA A 284 -23.18 -1.10 7.20
CA ALA A 284 -22.32 -0.26 8.01
C ALA A 284 -21.23 0.44 7.19
N PHE A 285 -20.59 -0.28 6.26
CA PHE A 285 -19.58 0.30 5.36
C PHE A 285 -20.18 1.42 4.51
N LYS A 286 -21.39 1.20 3.96
CA LYS A 286 -22.12 2.23 3.21
C LYS A 286 -22.44 3.46 4.05
N ALA A 287 -22.91 3.27 5.28
CA ALA A 287 -23.19 4.38 6.20
C ALA A 287 -21.94 5.21 6.49
N VAL A 288 -20.79 4.56 6.72
CA VAL A 288 -19.50 5.24 6.90
C VAL A 288 -19.10 5.99 5.63
N TYR A 289 -19.18 5.33 4.47
CA TYR A 289 -18.87 5.93 3.17
C TYR A 289 -19.68 7.22 2.91
N GLU A 290 -21.00 7.20 3.13
CA GLU A 290 -21.86 8.37 2.92
C GLU A 290 -21.57 9.50 3.91
N ALA A 291 -21.37 9.17 5.19
CA ALA A 291 -21.05 10.15 6.22
C ALA A 291 -19.69 10.82 5.99
N THR A 292 -18.71 10.08 5.45
CA THR A 292 -17.37 10.63 5.18
C THR A 292 -17.31 11.59 3.99
N ARG A 293 -18.39 11.85 3.25
CA ARG A 293 -18.39 12.85 2.16
C ARG A 293 -17.83 14.21 2.61
N TYR A 294 -17.99 14.53 3.89
CA TYR A 294 -17.48 15.74 4.52
C TYR A 294 -16.33 15.47 5.51
N GLY A 295 -15.67 14.31 5.40
CA GLY A 295 -14.55 13.87 6.24
C GLY A 295 -14.91 12.71 7.18
N ILE A 296 -13.94 11.81 7.43
CA ILE A 296 -14.09 10.61 8.27
C ILE A 296 -14.48 10.93 9.72
N HIS A 297 -14.13 12.13 10.21
CA HIS A 297 -14.53 12.59 11.54
C HIS A 297 -16.06 12.65 11.70
N ARG A 298 -16.86 12.69 10.62
CA ARG A 298 -18.32 12.63 10.65
C ARG A 298 -18.91 11.22 10.65
N ALA A 299 -18.08 10.18 10.56
CA ALA A 299 -18.58 8.81 10.50
C ALA A 299 -19.35 8.44 11.77
N PRO A 300 -20.47 7.70 11.64
CA PRO A 300 -21.23 7.24 12.79
C PRO A 300 -20.44 6.17 13.54
N VAL A 301 -20.31 6.33 14.86
CA VAL A 301 -19.47 5.46 15.70
C VAL A 301 -19.91 4.00 15.63
N GLY A 302 -21.20 3.70 15.70
CA GLY A 302 -21.70 2.31 15.67
C GLY A 302 -21.27 1.54 14.42
N PRO A 303 -21.64 1.99 13.21
CA PRO A 303 -21.17 1.39 11.96
C PRO A 303 -19.64 1.27 11.85
N LEU A 304 -18.90 2.29 12.31
CA LEU A 304 -17.44 2.24 12.29
C LEU A 304 -16.89 1.15 13.22
N LEU A 305 -17.45 1.00 14.42
CA LEU A 305 -17.08 -0.05 15.37
C LEU A 305 -17.43 -1.44 14.85
N LEU A 306 -18.57 -1.62 14.16
CA LEU A 306 -18.89 -2.89 13.53
C LEU A 306 -17.84 -3.28 12.48
N ILE A 307 -17.41 -2.32 11.65
CA ILE A 307 -16.32 -2.54 10.69
C ILE A 307 -15.00 -2.83 11.42
N ALA A 308 -14.71 -2.13 12.52
CA ALA A 308 -13.52 -2.38 13.33
C ALA A 308 -13.52 -3.80 13.92
N THR A 309 -14.64 -4.27 14.47
CA THR A 309 -14.79 -5.64 14.97
C THR A 309 -14.58 -6.68 13.87
N ALA A 310 -15.15 -6.45 12.69
CA ALA A 310 -14.93 -7.33 11.53
C ALA A 310 -13.45 -7.38 11.14
N MET A 311 -12.79 -6.23 11.07
CA MET A 311 -11.36 -6.17 10.77
C MET A 311 -10.52 -6.84 11.84
N GLN A 312 -10.88 -6.72 13.12
CA GLN A 312 -10.18 -7.38 14.22
C GLN A 312 -10.24 -8.91 14.08
N LEU A 313 -11.43 -9.45 13.82
CA LEU A 313 -11.66 -10.88 13.61
C LEU A 313 -10.94 -11.39 12.35
N LEU A 314 -11.01 -10.64 11.25
CA LEU A 314 -10.30 -10.98 10.01
C LEU A 314 -8.78 -10.95 10.20
N CYS A 315 -8.24 -9.93 10.87
CA CYS A 315 -6.82 -9.86 11.18
C CYS A 315 -6.39 -11.07 12.02
N HIS A 316 -7.17 -11.45 13.04
CA HIS A 316 -6.83 -12.61 13.86
C HIS A 316 -6.81 -13.93 13.07
N ARG A 317 -7.74 -14.08 12.12
CA ARG A 317 -7.85 -15.29 11.29
C ARG A 317 -6.77 -15.38 10.21
N ILE A 318 -6.45 -14.25 9.58
CA ILE A 318 -5.65 -14.18 8.35
C ILE A 318 -4.17 -13.90 8.64
N VAL A 319 -3.84 -13.10 9.66
CA VAL A 319 -2.48 -12.61 9.93
C VAL A 319 -1.71 -13.64 10.78
N PRO A 320 -0.43 -13.95 10.46
CA PRO A 320 0.39 -14.84 11.28
C PRO A 320 0.54 -14.32 12.73
N GLU A 321 0.55 -15.22 13.71
CA GLU A 321 0.66 -14.86 15.13
C GLU A 321 1.95 -14.11 15.47
N SER A 322 3.03 -14.34 14.73
CA SER A 322 4.32 -13.65 14.92
C SER A 322 4.26 -12.14 14.63
N PHE A 323 3.19 -11.65 14.00
CA PHE A 323 2.93 -10.23 13.77
C PHE A 323 1.92 -9.63 14.75
N LEU A 324 1.28 -10.44 15.60
CA LEU A 324 0.26 -10.00 16.55
C LEU A 324 0.77 -10.18 17.99
N SER A 325 0.72 -9.12 18.79
CA SER A 325 1.11 -9.19 20.22
C SER A 325 -0.06 -9.61 21.13
N GLY A 326 -1.25 -9.83 20.57
CA GLY A 326 -2.50 -10.17 21.27
C GLY A 326 -3.74 -9.64 20.55
N MET A 327 -4.94 -9.99 21.04
CA MET A 327 -6.22 -9.60 20.42
C MET A 327 -6.41 -8.09 20.29
N ASP A 328 -6.04 -7.32 21.32
CA ASP A 328 -6.13 -5.85 21.31
C ASP A 328 -5.23 -5.23 20.21
N SER A 329 -4.17 -5.93 19.78
CA SER A 329 -3.23 -5.45 18.74
C SER A 329 -3.61 -5.87 17.31
N ALA A 330 -4.66 -6.67 17.12
CA ALA A 330 -5.01 -7.22 15.81
C ALA A 330 -5.28 -6.14 14.75
N LEU A 331 -5.86 -5.00 15.14
CA LEU A 331 -6.06 -3.86 14.23
C LEU A 331 -4.76 -3.20 13.77
N GLU A 332 -3.60 -3.51 14.36
CA GLU A 332 -2.32 -3.02 13.84
C GLU A 332 -1.97 -3.63 12.48
N ALA A 333 -2.60 -4.73 12.06
CA ALA A 333 -2.47 -5.29 10.72
C ALA A 333 -3.58 -4.85 9.75
N SER A 334 -4.52 -4.00 10.19
CA SER A 334 -5.70 -3.63 9.40
C SER A 334 -5.35 -2.95 8.07
N ARG A 335 -4.22 -2.22 8.01
CA ARG A 335 -3.75 -1.57 6.77
C ARG A 335 -3.48 -2.61 5.68
N GLN A 336 -2.78 -3.68 6.03
CA GLN A 336 -2.44 -4.76 5.10
C GLN A 336 -3.68 -5.53 4.67
N ILE A 337 -4.59 -5.83 5.61
CA ILE A 337 -5.83 -6.54 5.30
C ILE A 337 -6.77 -5.69 4.43
N LEU A 338 -6.89 -4.38 4.71
CA LEU A 338 -7.68 -3.48 3.87
C LEU A 338 -7.05 -3.29 2.48
N PHE A 339 -5.73 -3.21 2.38
CA PHE A 339 -5.04 -3.23 1.08
C PHE A 339 -5.28 -4.55 0.35
N TRP A 340 -5.24 -5.69 1.04
CA TRP A 340 -5.53 -6.99 0.46
C TRP A 340 -6.94 -7.04 -0.11
N ILE A 341 -7.95 -6.62 0.65
CA ILE A 341 -9.35 -6.48 0.19
C ILE A 341 -9.44 -5.56 -1.03
N TYR A 342 -8.75 -4.42 -1.00
CA TYR A 342 -8.67 -3.50 -2.13
C TYR A 342 -8.01 -4.12 -3.38
N SER A 343 -7.03 -5.02 -3.18
CA SER A 343 -6.28 -5.68 -4.27
C SER A 343 -6.99 -6.90 -4.85
N LYS A 344 -7.72 -7.64 -4.02
CA LYS A 344 -8.53 -8.79 -4.40
C LYS A 344 -9.78 -8.28 -5.09
N ARG A 345 -9.70 -8.05 -6.40
CA ARG A 345 -10.90 -8.04 -7.24
C ARG A 345 -11.45 -9.47 -7.18
N SER A 346 -12.70 -9.68 -6.79
CA SER A 346 -13.21 -11.06 -6.66
C SER A 346 -13.11 -11.77 -8.02
N GLU A 347 -12.65 -13.02 -8.00
CA GLU A 347 -12.42 -13.83 -9.21
C GLU A 347 -13.76 -14.11 -9.95
N THR A 348 -14.88 -14.08 -9.21
CA THR A 348 -16.27 -14.03 -9.68
C THR A 348 -16.60 -12.74 -10.45
N THR A 349 -16.04 -11.59 -10.04
CA THR A 349 -16.29 -10.29 -10.69
C THR A 349 -15.62 -10.19 -12.08
N ILE A 350 -14.47 -10.83 -12.27
CA ILE A 350 -13.71 -10.79 -13.53
C ILE A 350 -14.36 -11.67 -14.61
N SER A 351 -14.98 -12.79 -14.20
CA SER A 351 -15.54 -13.79 -15.11
C SER A 351 -16.95 -13.44 -15.62
N GLN A 352 -17.77 -12.69 -14.89
CA GLN A 352 -19.20 -12.52 -15.21
C GLN A 352 -19.62 -11.17 -15.81
N GLY A 353 -18.73 -10.17 -15.90
CA GLY A 353 -18.95 -8.96 -16.70
C GLY A 353 -20.18 -8.09 -16.37
N ARG A 354 -20.94 -8.38 -15.29
CA ARG A 354 -22.10 -7.60 -14.84
C ARG A 354 -22.08 -7.41 -13.34
N TYR A 355 -21.98 -6.15 -12.92
CA TYR A 355 -22.19 -5.74 -11.53
C TYR A 355 -23.69 -5.86 -11.19
N GLN A 356 -24.06 -6.72 -10.25
CA GLN A 356 -25.29 -6.51 -9.48
C GLN A 356 -24.89 -5.84 -8.16
N SER A 357 -25.35 -4.62 -7.93
CA SER A 357 -25.03 -3.93 -6.68
C SER A 357 -25.70 -4.63 -5.50
N LEU A 358 -24.89 -4.98 -4.50
CA LEU A 358 -25.35 -5.57 -3.23
C LEU A 358 -26.25 -4.62 -2.43
N LEU A 359 -26.26 -3.33 -2.76
CA LEU A 359 -27.03 -2.31 -2.09
C LEU A 359 -27.98 -1.64 -3.07
N ARG A 360 -29.28 -1.67 -2.75
CA ARG A 360 -30.30 -0.98 -3.54
C ARG A 360 -30.91 0.14 -2.73
N SER A 361 -31.24 1.23 -3.40
CA SER A 361 -31.89 2.38 -2.77
C SER A 361 -33.31 2.04 -2.33
N VAL A 362 -33.73 2.59 -1.19
CA VAL A 362 -35.13 2.59 -0.73
C VAL A 362 -35.48 3.98 -0.25
N GLU A 363 -36.72 4.38 -0.50
CA GLU A 363 -37.27 5.62 0.01
C GLU A 363 -38.49 5.31 0.87
N ILE A 364 -38.44 5.77 2.13
CA ILE A 364 -39.49 5.58 3.12
C ILE A 364 -39.89 6.95 3.63
N VAL A 365 -41.12 7.37 3.33
CA VAL A 365 -41.65 8.69 3.72
C VAL A 365 -42.93 8.48 4.52
N GLU A 366 -43.13 9.24 5.59
CA GLU A 366 -44.39 9.23 6.31
C GLU A 366 -45.47 9.94 5.50
N LYS A 367 -46.59 9.26 5.27
CA LYS A 367 -47.74 9.81 4.56
C LYS A 367 -48.29 10.96 5.42
N PRO A 368 -48.30 12.20 4.92
CA PRO A 368 -48.81 13.32 5.69
C PRO A 368 -50.29 13.08 6.03
N VAL A 369 -50.64 13.31 7.30
CA VAL A 369 -52.05 13.42 7.70
C VAL A 369 -52.62 14.63 6.96
N ILE A 370 -53.64 14.40 6.12
CA ILE A 370 -54.30 15.48 5.38
C ILE A 370 -55.01 16.38 6.41
N VAL A 371 -54.35 17.47 6.80
CA VAL A 371 -54.98 18.57 7.55
C VAL A 371 -55.61 19.50 6.51
N PRO A 372 -56.93 19.75 6.55
CA PRO A 372 -57.58 20.65 5.60
C PRO A 372 -56.90 22.03 5.63
N GLY A 373 -56.31 22.45 4.51
CA GLY A 373 -55.64 23.75 4.36
C GLY A 373 -54.10 23.73 4.24
N TYR A 374 -53.45 22.58 4.38
CA TYR A 374 -52.00 22.41 4.19
C TYR A 374 -51.68 21.25 3.22
N GLU A 375 -52.27 21.29 2.03
CA GLU A 375 -51.96 20.31 0.98
C GLU A 375 -50.60 20.65 0.33
N GLY A 376 -49.60 19.77 0.48
CA GLY A 376 -48.42 19.75 -0.39
C GLY A 376 -47.03 20.04 0.22
N LEU A 377 -46.84 19.97 1.54
CA LEU A 377 -45.53 20.33 2.14
C LEU A 377 -44.45 19.23 2.13
N LEU A 378 -44.77 17.98 1.81
CA LEU A 378 -43.76 16.92 1.67
C LEU A 378 -43.55 16.55 0.20
N PRO A 379 -42.28 16.49 -0.27
CA PRO A 379 -42.01 16.03 -1.63
C PRO A 379 -42.51 14.59 -1.79
N PRO A 380 -43.14 14.25 -2.93
CA PRO A 380 -43.48 12.86 -3.23
C PRO A 380 -42.19 12.02 -3.22
N PRO A 381 -42.28 10.70 -2.94
CA PRO A 381 -41.15 9.81 -3.11
C PRO A 381 -40.54 10.01 -4.51
N LYS A 382 -39.22 10.18 -4.56
CA LYS A 382 -38.43 10.31 -5.79
C LYS A 382 -38.62 9.11 -6.71
N PHE A 383 -38.87 7.93 -6.13
CA PHE A 383 -39.11 6.69 -6.87
C PHE A 383 -40.61 6.37 -6.93
N GLY A 384 -41.07 5.85 -8.06
CA GLY A 384 -42.42 5.31 -8.22
C GLY A 384 -42.39 3.90 -8.82
N PRO A 385 -43.46 3.09 -8.63
CA PRO A 385 -44.61 3.27 -7.72
C PRO A 385 -44.24 3.02 -6.24
N PHE A 386 -45.15 3.35 -5.32
CA PHE A 386 -44.95 3.20 -3.87
C PHE A 386 -46.00 2.28 -3.25
N THR A 387 -45.59 1.51 -2.23
CA THR A 387 -46.45 0.66 -1.42
C THR A 387 -46.83 1.41 -0.15
N GLU A 388 -48.13 1.50 0.14
CA GLU A 388 -48.60 2.03 1.42
C GLU A 388 -48.48 0.96 2.51
N VAL A 389 -47.80 1.29 3.59
CA VAL A 389 -47.56 0.41 4.74
C VAL A 389 -48.20 1.05 5.97
N VAL A 390 -49.34 0.50 6.41
CA VAL A 390 -50.09 0.99 7.56
C VAL A 390 -49.45 0.43 8.83
N ILE A 391 -48.77 1.28 9.60
CA ILE A 391 -48.09 0.90 10.84
C ILE A 391 -49.07 0.96 12.02
N SER A 392 -49.87 2.01 12.06
CA SER A 392 -50.88 2.26 13.08
C SER A 392 -52.05 3.04 12.47
N PRO A 393 -53.19 3.20 13.16
CA PRO A 393 -54.31 4.01 12.67
C PRO A 393 -53.94 5.46 12.33
N THR A 394 -52.84 5.98 12.90
CA THR A 394 -52.38 7.37 12.73
C THR A 394 -51.13 7.50 11.88
N THR A 395 -50.47 6.39 11.53
CA THR A 395 -49.16 6.41 10.87
C THR A 395 -49.14 5.42 9.71
N THR A 396 -49.02 5.96 8.51
CA THR A 396 -48.85 5.21 7.26
C THR A 396 -47.56 5.65 6.59
N TYR A 397 -46.77 4.70 6.11
CA TYR A 397 -45.57 4.98 5.34
C TYR A 397 -45.78 4.71 3.86
N LEU A 398 -45.15 5.51 3.02
CA LEU A 398 -45.00 5.28 1.60
C LEU A 398 -43.59 4.72 1.39
N VAL A 399 -43.50 3.48 0.91
CA VAL A 399 -42.22 2.81 0.64
C VAL A 399 -42.07 2.60 -0.86
N SER A 400 -40.96 3.05 -1.43
CA SER A 400 -40.62 2.78 -2.83
C SER A 400 -39.24 2.15 -2.96
N ILE A 401 -39.17 1.09 -3.78
CA ILE A 401 -37.95 0.39 -4.15
C ILE A 401 -37.90 0.19 -5.67
N PRO A 402 -36.70 0.12 -6.29
CA PRO A 402 -36.55 -0.04 -7.74
C PRO A 402 -37.25 -1.27 -8.34
N ASP A 403 -37.31 -2.38 -7.61
CA ASP A 403 -37.84 -3.66 -8.11
C ASP A 403 -39.35 -3.81 -7.95
N ASN A 404 -40.01 -2.83 -7.31
CA ASN A 404 -41.44 -2.84 -7.02
C ASN A 404 -41.97 -4.15 -6.37
N ASN A 405 -41.14 -4.82 -5.57
CA ASN A 405 -41.55 -6.00 -4.80
C ASN A 405 -42.37 -5.58 -3.58
N GLU A 406 -43.69 -5.73 -3.66
CA GLU A 406 -44.62 -5.25 -2.64
C GLU A 406 -44.37 -5.85 -1.25
N GLY A 407 -44.08 -7.15 -1.15
CA GLY A 407 -43.81 -7.80 0.14
C GLY A 407 -42.52 -7.30 0.78
N LEU A 408 -41.48 -7.06 -0.03
CA LEU A 408 -40.24 -6.44 0.46
C LEU A 408 -40.46 -4.98 0.88
N SER A 409 -41.22 -4.19 0.11
CA SER A 409 -41.59 -2.82 0.47
C SER A 409 -42.32 -2.75 1.81
N ARG A 410 -43.27 -3.67 2.05
CA ARG A 410 -43.97 -3.78 3.34
C ARG A 410 -43.01 -4.12 4.47
N ARG A 411 -42.16 -5.14 4.28
CA ARG A 411 -41.13 -5.51 5.28
C ARG A 411 -40.22 -4.35 5.64
N LEU A 412 -39.68 -3.64 4.65
CA LEU A 412 -38.81 -2.48 4.87
C LEU A 412 -39.55 -1.36 5.63
N GLY A 413 -40.82 -1.13 5.30
CA GLY A 413 -41.68 -0.18 6.01
C GLY A 413 -41.93 -0.56 7.47
N PHE A 414 -42.30 -1.81 7.75
CA PHE A 414 -42.53 -2.32 9.11
C PHE A 414 -41.25 -2.35 9.94
N ALA A 415 -40.14 -2.83 9.36
CA ALA A 415 -38.85 -2.90 10.04
C ALA A 415 -38.28 -1.52 10.39
N SER A 416 -38.65 -0.49 9.62
CA SER A 416 -38.25 0.91 9.85
C SER A 416 -39.21 1.69 10.74
N SER A 417 -40.30 1.09 11.22
CA SER A 417 -41.25 1.70 12.15
C SER A 417 -40.56 2.25 13.39
N GLY A 418 -40.86 3.49 13.79
CA GLY A 418 -40.32 4.09 15.02
C GLY A 418 -38.93 4.72 14.92
N LEU A 419 -38.21 4.58 13.80
CA LEU A 419 -36.91 5.24 13.59
C LEU A 419 -37.07 6.72 13.22
N GLU A 420 -36.33 7.59 13.92
CA GLU A 420 -36.22 9.02 13.61
C GLU A 420 -35.56 9.29 12.25
N SER A 421 -34.60 8.45 11.84
CA SER A 421 -33.93 8.51 10.54
C SER A 421 -34.12 7.19 9.80
N LYS A 422 -34.77 7.25 8.64
CA LYS A 422 -35.06 6.08 7.80
C LYS A 422 -33.82 5.67 6.99
N THR A 423 -33.63 4.37 6.81
CA THR A 423 -32.58 3.83 5.94
C THR A 423 -32.82 4.24 4.49
N SER A 424 -31.77 4.64 3.78
CA SER A 424 -31.84 5.01 2.35
C SER A 424 -31.47 3.86 1.41
N PHE A 425 -31.02 2.73 1.96
CA PHE A 425 -30.58 1.57 1.22
C PHE A 425 -30.90 0.28 1.99
N TYR A 426 -31.03 -0.82 1.25
CA TYR A 426 -31.19 -2.17 1.78
C TYR A 426 -30.24 -3.13 1.06
N PHE A 427 -29.91 -4.25 1.72
CA PHE A 427 -29.06 -5.29 1.18
C PHE A 427 -29.88 -6.19 0.24
N HIS A 428 -29.36 -6.40 -0.96
CA HIS A 428 -29.92 -7.28 -1.97
C HIS A 428 -28.87 -8.36 -2.30
N PRO A 429 -29.12 -9.64 -1.96
CA PRO A 429 -28.16 -10.70 -2.25
C PRO A 429 -28.01 -10.87 -3.78
N PRO A 430 -26.81 -11.24 -4.27
CA PRO A 430 -26.51 -11.31 -5.72
C PRO A 430 -27.26 -12.43 -6.45
N GLU A 431 -27.69 -13.48 -5.74
CA GLU A 431 -28.48 -14.58 -6.30
C GLU A 431 -29.76 -14.82 -5.48
N SER A 432 -29.62 -15.45 -4.31
CA SER A 432 -30.71 -15.73 -3.39
C SER A 432 -30.18 -15.91 -1.96
N TRP A 433 -31.07 -15.75 -0.97
CA TRP A 433 -30.75 -16.03 0.42
C TRP A 433 -30.42 -17.51 0.65
N GLN A 434 -31.04 -18.43 -0.09
CA GLN A 434 -30.75 -19.85 0.05
C GLN A 434 -29.32 -20.16 -0.38
N ASN A 435 -28.86 -19.56 -1.48
CA ASN A 435 -27.49 -19.72 -1.94
C ASN A 435 -26.51 -19.10 -0.95
N LEU A 436 -26.77 -17.87 -0.45
CA LEU A 436 -25.89 -17.23 0.54
C LEU A 436 -25.83 -18.02 1.87
N LEU A 437 -26.93 -18.66 2.28
CA LEU A 437 -26.96 -19.48 3.49
C LEU A 437 -26.22 -20.81 3.31
N GLY A 438 -26.34 -21.43 2.14
CA GLY A 438 -25.72 -22.72 1.81
C GLY A 438 -24.26 -22.60 1.36
N HIS A 439 -23.84 -21.41 0.92
CA HIS A 439 -22.50 -21.17 0.39
C HIS A 439 -21.43 -21.53 1.42
N GLU A 440 -20.56 -22.48 1.05
CA GLU A 440 -19.39 -22.80 1.83
C GLU A 440 -18.26 -21.83 1.51
N ARG A 441 -17.88 -21.03 2.49
CA ARG A 441 -16.62 -20.30 2.38
C ARG A 441 -15.47 -21.27 2.41
N MET A 442 -14.58 -21.09 1.44
CA MET A 442 -13.21 -21.54 1.59
C MET A 442 -12.66 -20.95 2.90
N PRO A 443 -12.21 -21.76 3.86
CA PRO A 443 -11.56 -21.23 5.04
C PRO A 443 -10.32 -20.48 4.54
N HIS A 444 -10.33 -19.15 4.62
CA HIS A 444 -9.12 -18.38 4.33
C HIS A 444 -8.03 -18.88 5.28
N ARG A 445 -7.07 -19.61 4.71
CA ARG A 445 -5.92 -20.12 5.43
C ARG A 445 -5.16 -18.89 5.92
N LYS A 446 -4.76 -18.93 7.19
CA LYS A 446 -3.82 -17.98 7.76
C LYS A 446 -2.60 -17.90 6.83
N PHE A 447 -2.21 -16.69 6.42
CA PHE A 447 -1.01 -16.52 5.61
C PHE A 447 0.17 -17.16 6.32
N ASP A 448 1.09 -17.75 5.57
CA ASP A 448 2.41 -18.00 6.12
C ASP A 448 3.18 -16.68 6.31
N GLU A 449 4.29 -16.73 7.06
CA GLU A 449 5.07 -15.51 7.31
C GLU A 449 5.62 -14.86 6.05
N LYS A 450 5.94 -15.64 5.01
CA LYS A 450 6.56 -15.16 3.79
C LYS A 450 5.53 -14.47 2.91
N GLU A 451 4.35 -15.07 2.75
CA GLU A 451 3.20 -14.51 2.06
C GLU A 451 2.78 -13.19 2.71
N PHE A 452 2.69 -13.15 4.04
CA PHE A 452 2.30 -11.93 4.74
C PHE A 452 3.37 -10.82 4.63
N ARG A 453 4.66 -11.16 4.63
CA ARG A 453 5.73 -10.20 4.34
C ARG A 453 5.63 -9.63 2.92
N SER A 454 5.34 -10.49 1.93
CA SER A 454 5.06 -10.04 0.57
C SER A 454 3.86 -9.09 0.52
N LEU A 455 2.81 -9.36 1.29
CA LEU A 455 1.66 -8.45 1.40
C LEU A 455 2.06 -7.10 2.00
N ILE A 456 2.91 -7.08 3.04
CA ILE A 456 3.45 -5.82 3.61
C ILE A 456 4.21 -5.02 2.55
N GLU A 457 5.07 -5.68 1.77
CA GLU A 457 5.84 -5.04 0.69
C GLU A 457 4.91 -4.47 -0.38
N GLN A 458 3.94 -5.23 -0.87
CA GLN A 458 2.94 -4.78 -1.84
C GLN A 458 2.10 -3.60 -1.31
N THR A 459 1.70 -3.65 -0.03
CA THR A 459 0.98 -2.56 0.63
C THR A 459 1.79 -1.26 0.59
N ASN A 460 3.11 -1.35 0.76
CA ASN A 460 4.01 -0.21 0.72
C ASN A 460 4.34 0.28 -0.71
N LEU A 461 4.11 -0.52 -1.74
CA LEU A 461 4.26 -0.11 -3.14
C LEU A 461 3.02 0.64 -3.64
N LYS A 462 1.83 0.34 -3.12
CA LYS A 462 0.59 0.96 -3.58
C LYS A 462 0.34 2.32 -2.93
N HIS A 463 0.37 3.36 -3.76
CA HIS A 463 0.26 4.77 -3.36
C HIS A 463 -0.73 5.09 -2.21
N PRO A 464 -2.04 4.76 -2.28
CA PRO A 464 -3.02 5.09 -1.21
C PRO A 464 -2.76 4.41 0.15
N PHE A 465 -2.08 3.27 0.17
CA PHE A 465 -1.80 2.52 1.41
C PHE A 465 -0.32 2.60 1.80
N ARG A 466 0.51 3.26 0.99
CA ARG A 466 1.94 3.42 1.24
C ARG A 466 2.16 4.23 2.52
N MET A 467 2.95 3.66 3.41
CA MET A 467 3.48 4.36 4.57
C MET A 467 4.66 5.23 4.14
N VAL A 468 4.58 6.54 4.37
CA VAL A 468 5.59 7.52 3.97
C VAL A 468 6.40 7.95 5.18
N GLY A 469 7.73 7.89 5.08
CA GLY A 469 8.63 8.25 6.18
C GLY A 469 8.60 9.75 6.48
N PRO A 470 8.96 10.20 7.70
CA PRO A 470 8.63 11.54 8.19
C PRO A 470 9.21 12.72 7.40
N LEU A 471 10.36 12.56 6.74
CA LEU A 471 11.00 13.63 5.94
C LEU A 471 10.39 13.82 4.55
N GLN A 472 9.54 12.91 4.14
CA GLN A 472 9.04 12.81 2.78
C GLN A 472 7.67 13.43 2.49
N PRO A 473 6.73 13.60 3.44
CA PRO A 473 5.40 14.07 3.09
C PRO A 473 5.45 15.50 2.50
N GLY A 474 6.42 16.32 2.94
CA GLY A 474 6.68 17.64 2.36
C GLY A 474 7.24 17.62 0.92
N ARG A 475 7.65 16.45 0.42
CA ARG A 475 8.12 16.25 -0.97
C ARG A 475 7.06 15.60 -1.86
N CYS A 476 5.95 15.13 -1.29
CA CYS A 476 4.86 14.57 -2.07
C CYS A 476 4.23 15.66 -2.93
N LEU A 477 3.88 15.31 -4.17
CA LEU A 477 3.16 16.23 -5.05
C LEU A 477 1.76 16.47 -4.49
N ALA A 478 1.16 17.63 -4.78
CA ALA A 478 -0.21 17.91 -4.33
C ALA A 478 -1.22 16.85 -4.83
N ALA A 479 -0.99 16.28 -6.02
CA ALA A 479 -1.80 15.19 -6.58
C ALA A 479 -1.67 13.85 -5.83
N GLU A 480 -0.62 13.69 -5.01
CA GLU A 480 -0.36 12.51 -4.20
C GLU A 480 -1.00 12.60 -2.80
N LEU A 481 -1.50 13.77 -2.39
CA LEU A 481 -2.11 13.94 -1.08
C LEU A 481 -3.59 13.50 -1.09
N PRO A 482 -4.11 12.91 0.02
CA PRO A 482 -3.42 12.59 1.28
C PRO A 482 -2.51 11.36 1.21
N VAL A 483 -1.47 11.34 2.06
CA VAL A 483 -0.59 10.16 2.26
C VAL A 483 -0.59 9.69 3.71
N ILE A 484 -0.28 8.42 3.96
CA ILE A 484 -0.18 7.86 5.32
C ILE A 484 1.22 8.13 5.90
N THR A 485 1.31 8.73 7.09
CA THR A 485 2.56 8.92 7.85
C THR A 485 2.34 8.68 9.35
N LEU A 486 3.34 8.91 10.19
CA LEU A 486 3.17 8.92 11.64
C LEU A 486 3.07 10.35 12.17
N SER A 487 2.21 10.55 13.16
CA SER A 487 2.12 11.81 13.91
C SER A 487 3.31 11.99 14.85
N ALA A 488 3.46 13.18 15.45
CA ALA A 488 4.51 13.45 16.43
C ALA A 488 4.43 12.54 17.69
N LYS A 489 3.30 11.88 17.95
CA LYS A 489 3.10 10.89 19.02
C LYS A 489 3.23 9.45 18.54
N GLY A 490 3.56 9.23 17.26
CA GLY A 490 3.74 7.91 16.66
C GLY A 490 2.44 7.21 16.27
N TYR A 491 1.30 7.90 16.18
CA TYR A 491 0.07 7.30 15.66
C TYR A 491 0.07 7.33 14.14
N VAL A 492 -0.44 6.28 13.50
CA VAL A 492 -0.69 6.31 12.05
C VAL A 492 -1.75 7.38 11.76
N CYS A 493 -1.44 8.28 10.85
CA CYS A 493 -2.22 9.46 10.51
C CYS A 493 -2.20 9.74 9.01
N SER A 494 -3.13 10.57 8.52
CA SER A 494 -3.01 11.17 7.19
C SER A 494 -2.18 12.45 7.27
N TYR A 495 -1.36 12.71 6.26
CA TYR A 495 -0.71 13.99 6.01
C TYR A 495 -1.39 14.68 4.82
N GLU A 496 -1.76 15.93 5.02
CA GLU A 496 -2.55 16.74 4.09
C GLU A 496 -2.00 18.17 4.02
N GLN A 497 -2.29 18.86 2.92
CA GLN A 497 -1.97 20.27 2.71
C GLN A 497 -3.24 21.02 2.30
N GLU A 498 -3.40 22.24 2.81
CA GLU A 498 -4.46 23.16 2.41
C GLU A 498 -3.85 24.50 2.03
N ASP A 499 -4.46 25.18 1.07
CA ASP A 499 -4.09 26.54 0.69
C ASP A 499 -4.57 27.52 1.77
N GLY A 500 -3.63 28.23 2.40
CA GLY A 500 -3.91 29.27 3.37
C GLY A 500 -4.44 30.55 2.74
N SER A 501 -4.93 31.47 3.57
CA SER A 501 -5.60 32.72 3.17
C SER A 501 -4.75 33.70 2.34
N CYS A 502 -3.45 33.42 2.17
CA CYS A 502 -2.53 34.24 1.37
C CYS A 502 -1.73 33.42 0.33
N GLY A 503 -2.17 32.19 0.00
CA GLY A 503 -1.47 31.31 -0.96
C GLY A 503 -0.29 30.52 -0.37
N GLU A 504 -0.04 30.65 0.94
CA GLU A 504 0.89 29.78 1.68
C GLU A 504 0.23 28.43 1.93
N ARG A 505 0.89 27.33 1.53
CA ARG A 505 0.40 25.98 1.79
C ARG A 505 0.70 25.57 3.22
N VAL A 506 -0.35 25.26 3.98
CA VAL A 506 -0.19 24.82 5.37
C VAL A 506 -0.31 23.32 5.45
N SER A 507 0.71 22.69 6.02
CA SER A 507 0.77 21.25 6.21
C SER A 507 0.18 20.85 7.55
N PHE A 508 -0.58 19.76 7.58
CA PHE A 508 -1.10 19.21 8.83
C PHE A 508 -1.17 17.68 8.79
N THR A 509 -1.15 17.08 9.97
CA THR A 509 -1.49 15.66 10.14
C THR A 509 -2.87 15.51 10.76
N TRP A 510 -3.59 14.47 10.38
CA TRP A 510 -4.87 14.11 10.98
C TRP A 510 -4.88 12.66 11.48
N SER A 511 -5.21 12.47 12.76
CA SER A 511 -5.48 11.15 13.36
C SER A 511 -6.75 11.21 14.20
N VAL A 512 -7.34 10.05 14.49
CA VAL A 512 -8.55 9.98 15.34
C VAL A 512 -8.31 10.53 16.76
N TYR A 513 -7.09 10.43 17.27
CA TYR A 513 -6.74 10.87 18.63
C TYR A 513 -6.30 12.33 18.70
N GLU A 514 -5.55 12.82 17.71
CA GLU A 514 -5.00 14.17 17.73
C GLU A 514 -5.88 15.15 16.95
N GLY A 515 -6.82 14.64 16.16
CA GLY A 515 -7.53 15.42 15.16
C GLY A 515 -6.54 16.10 14.22
N ARG A 516 -6.91 17.29 13.75
CA ARG A 516 -6.04 18.14 12.94
C ARG A 516 -4.93 18.77 13.80
N SER A 517 -3.68 18.44 13.50
CA SER A 517 -2.48 19.02 14.10
C SER A 517 -1.64 19.70 13.03
N MET A 518 -1.48 21.02 13.16
CA MET A 518 -0.68 21.82 12.22
C MET A 518 0.81 21.52 12.41
N LEU A 519 1.55 21.44 11.31
CA LEU A 519 3.00 21.28 11.34
C LEU A 519 3.68 22.65 11.20
N PRO A 520 4.89 22.83 11.76
CA PRO A 520 5.62 24.09 11.63
C PRO A 520 5.94 24.41 10.16
N ASP A 521 5.80 25.67 9.77
CA ASP A 521 6.15 26.15 8.44
C ASP A 521 7.66 25.98 8.18
N ASN A 522 8.02 25.57 6.96
CA ASN A 522 9.40 25.31 6.49
C ASN A 522 10.16 24.10 7.08
N GLY A 523 9.51 23.17 7.79
CA GLY A 523 10.22 22.01 8.35
C GLY A 523 9.35 20.87 8.87
N GLY A 524 8.08 20.78 8.48
CA GLY A 524 7.14 19.80 9.05
C GLY A 524 7.63 18.34 9.05
N GLY A 525 8.38 17.93 8.03
CA GLY A 525 8.98 16.59 7.99
C GLY A 525 10.17 16.41 8.94
N GLU A 526 11.01 17.43 9.12
CA GLU A 526 12.12 17.42 10.07
C GLU A 526 11.61 17.39 11.51
N PHE A 527 10.57 18.18 11.80
CA PHE A 527 9.87 18.14 13.08
C PHE A 527 9.34 16.74 13.41
N LEU A 528 8.66 16.10 12.45
CA LEU A 528 8.19 14.72 12.62
C LEU A 528 9.35 13.75 12.81
N SER A 529 10.43 13.88 12.04
CA SER A 529 11.60 13.02 12.14
C SER A 529 12.25 13.09 13.52
N GLN A 530 12.46 14.29 14.06
CA GLN A 530 13.02 14.50 15.40
C GLN A 530 12.13 13.90 16.50
N LYS A 531 10.80 14.03 16.39
CA LYS A 531 9.86 13.48 17.37
C LYS A 531 9.72 11.96 17.30
N LEU A 532 9.84 11.39 16.10
CA LEU A 532 9.63 9.97 15.87
C LEU A 532 10.85 9.11 16.16
N GLU A 533 12.07 9.65 16.06
CA GLU A 533 13.31 8.89 16.29
C GLU A 533 13.26 8.03 17.58
N PRO A 534 12.96 8.58 18.78
CA PRO A 534 12.90 7.76 20.00
C PRO A 534 11.80 6.69 19.95
N ILE A 535 10.65 6.99 19.33
CA ILE A 535 9.50 6.09 19.23
C ILE A 535 9.82 4.92 18.28
N ILE A 536 10.53 5.19 17.18
CA ILE A 536 10.93 4.17 16.21
C ILE A 536 11.94 3.22 16.85
N GLN A 537 12.93 3.75 17.58
CA GLN A 537 13.93 2.93 18.27
C GLN A 537 13.28 2.00 19.31
N GLU A 538 12.36 2.53 20.12
CA GLU A 538 11.57 1.73 21.08
C GLU A 538 10.78 0.62 20.36
N ARG A 539 10.06 0.94 19.27
CA ARG A 539 9.27 -0.06 18.52
C ARG A 539 10.12 -1.13 17.85
N LYS A 540 11.31 -0.78 17.37
CA LYS A 540 12.27 -1.74 16.81
C LYS A 540 12.76 -2.71 17.89
N GLN A 541 13.06 -2.22 19.10
CA GLN A 541 13.46 -3.06 20.23
C GLN A 541 12.35 -4.05 20.63
N HIS A 542 11.09 -3.59 20.65
CA HIS A 542 9.93 -4.44 20.93
C HIS A 542 9.45 -5.29 19.74
N GLN A 543 10.20 -5.30 18.62
CA GLN A 543 9.87 -6.00 17.36
C GLN A 543 8.49 -5.65 16.75
N ASN A 544 7.83 -4.60 17.24
CA ASN A 544 6.51 -4.18 16.82
C ASN A 544 6.56 -3.18 15.63
N TRP A 545 7.72 -3.03 15.00
CA TRP A 545 7.93 -2.12 13.87
C TRP A 545 7.44 -2.67 12.53
N LYS A 546 7.48 -3.99 12.34
CA LYS A 546 7.38 -4.65 11.03
C LYS A 546 6.15 -4.25 10.19
N LEU A 547 4.99 -4.03 10.82
CA LEU A 547 3.73 -3.66 10.15
C LEU A 547 3.69 -2.21 9.66
N GLU A 548 4.45 -1.34 10.31
CA GLU A 548 4.54 0.10 10.04
C GLU A 548 5.85 0.48 9.39
N ALA A 549 6.72 -0.50 9.15
CA ALA A 549 7.91 -0.27 8.36
C ALA A 549 7.45 0.32 7.02
N TRP A 550 7.65 1.63 6.88
CA TRP A 550 7.83 2.20 5.56
C TRP A 550 9.14 1.64 5.03
N SER A 551 9.28 1.59 3.70
CA SER A 551 10.62 1.62 3.13
C SER A 551 11.25 2.86 3.75
N GLU A 552 12.14 2.64 4.71
CA GLU A 552 12.89 3.68 5.38
C GLU A 552 13.46 4.53 4.25
N TRP A 553 12.79 5.64 3.97
CA TRP A 553 13.34 6.64 3.09
C TRP A 553 14.22 7.56 3.92
N THR A 554 14.79 7.04 5.03
CA THR A 554 16.24 6.80 5.02
C THR A 554 16.62 5.99 3.79
N ARG A 555 16.53 6.66 2.64
CA ARG A 555 17.76 6.80 1.91
C ARG A 555 18.78 7.36 2.97
N ILE A 556 19.54 6.58 3.77
CA ILE A 556 20.74 5.92 3.27
C ILE A 556 20.44 5.54 1.87
N ALA A 557 20.61 6.52 0.99
CA ALA A 557 20.29 6.29 -0.37
C ALA A 557 21.10 5.07 -0.74
N ASN A 558 20.41 3.95 -0.96
CA ASN A 558 21.00 2.82 -1.62
C ASN A 558 21.01 3.26 -3.08
N PHE A 559 21.81 4.28 -3.33
CA PHE A 559 22.20 4.91 -4.57
C PHE A 559 22.96 3.89 -5.46
N GLY A 560 22.82 2.59 -5.16
CA GLY A 560 23.87 1.62 -5.34
C GLY A 560 25.15 2.03 -4.59
N PRO A 561 26.28 1.38 -4.89
CA PRO A 561 27.59 1.87 -4.46
C PRO A 561 27.82 3.29 -5.02
N PRO A 562 28.31 4.25 -4.21
CA PRO A 562 28.45 5.65 -4.60
C PRO A 562 29.20 5.78 -5.91
N ASN A 563 28.74 6.60 -6.85
CA ASN A 563 29.50 6.86 -8.08
C ASN A 563 30.51 7.99 -7.88
N GLU A 564 30.23 8.88 -6.93
CA GLU A 564 31.06 10.04 -6.61
C GLU A 564 31.11 10.28 -5.09
N ALA A 565 32.27 10.75 -4.61
CA ALA A 565 32.41 11.34 -3.28
C ALA A 565 32.95 12.76 -3.39
N ILE A 566 32.31 13.69 -2.70
CA ILE A 566 32.61 15.13 -2.73
C ILE A 566 32.90 15.60 -1.30
N VAL A 567 34.06 16.22 -1.09
CA VAL A 567 34.33 16.99 0.12
C VAL A 567 34.24 18.48 -0.18
N ILE A 568 33.33 19.16 0.50
CA ILE A 568 33.16 20.60 0.41
C ILE A 568 34.05 21.26 1.45
N CYS A 569 34.91 22.18 1.00
CA CYS A 569 35.78 22.99 1.84
C CYS A 569 35.26 24.43 1.89
N VAL A 570 34.83 24.87 3.08
CA VAL A 570 34.27 26.21 3.32
C VAL A 570 35.26 27.06 4.08
N ASP A 571 35.64 28.18 3.46
CA ASP A 571 36.43 29.22 4.12
C ASP A 571 35.59 29.97 5.15
N ASN A 572 36.01 29.94 6.40
CA ASN A 572 35.41 30.73 7.47
C ASN A 572 36.43 31.64 8.18
N SER A 573 37.45 32.07 7.44
CA SER A 573 38.44 33.05 7.91
C SER A 573 37.82 34.43 8.19
N LEU A 574 38.57 35.33 8.86
CA LEU A 574 38.10 36.68 9.17
C LEU A 574 37.74 37.51 7.92
N SER A 575 38.44 37.30 6.80
CA SER A 575 38.20 38.02 5.54
C SER A 575 36.86 37.64 4.88
N MET A 576 36.31 36.48 5.24
CA MET A 576 34.98 36.05 4.79
C MET A 576 33.84 36.84 5.46
N ARG A 577 34.12 37.59 6.54
CA ARG A 577 33.17 38.54 7.16
C ARG A 577 32.96 39.80 6.31
N THR A 578 33.90 40.12 5.42
CA THR A 578 33.84 41.34 4.61
C THR A 578 32.65 41.28 3.65
N THR A 579 31.98 42.41 3.46
CA THR A 579 30.93 42.54 2.46
C THR A 579 31.51 42.39 1.05
N ILE A 580 30.68 41.94 0.13
CA ILE A 580 31.13 41.69 -1.25
C ILE A 580 31.33 43.04 -1.98
N PRO A 581 32.29 43.16 -2.94
CA PRO A 581 32.58 44.43 -3.59
C PRO A 581 31.37 45.09 -4.30
N PRO A 582 31.39 46.42 -4.48
CA PRO A 582 30.36 47.15 -5.22
C PRO A 582 30.19 46.60 -6.65
N GLY A 583 28.94 46.30 -7.04
CA GLY A 583 28.61 45.71 -8.34
C GLY A 583 28.36 44.20 -8.34
N TRP A 584 28.54 43.53 -7.19
CA TRP A 584 28.20 42.12 -7.03
C TRP A 584 26.70 41.83 -7.17
N THR A 585 25.86 42.69 -6.61
CA THR A 585 24.39 42.68 -6.73
C THR A 585 23.92 43.88 -7.56
N ARG A 586 22.99 43.64 -8.50
CA ARG A 586 22.38 44.71 -9.33
C ARG A 586 21.38 45.58 -8.56
N TYR A 587 20.79 45.06 -7.48
CA TYR A 587 19.80 45.75 -6.67
C TYR A 587 20.35 45.94 -5.25
N ARG A 588 20.60 47.18 -4.85
CA ARG A 588 20.76 47.50 -3.43
C ARG A 588 19.38 47.42 -2.79
N SER A 589 19.19 46.50 -1.86
CA SER A 589 18.04 46.56 -0.97
C SER A 589 18.18 47.79 -0.08
N SER A 590 17.18 48.67 -0.10
CA SER A 590 17.11 49.86 0.75
C SER A 590 16.79 49.54 2.22
N LEU A 591 16.58 48.26 2.58
CA LEU A 591 16.06 47.84 3.88
C LEU A 591 16.86 46.71 4.59
N GLY A 592 17.99 46.25 4.06
CA GLY A 592 18.75 45.12 4.63
C GLY A 592 20.26 45.32 4.60
N ALA A 593 20.97 44.70 5.55
CA ALA A 593 22.43 44.65 5.56
C ALA A 593 22.94 43.90 4.31
N GLU A 594 24.02 44.38 3.69
CA GLU A 594 24.64 43.69 2.56
C GLU A 594 25.20 42.32 3.02
N PRO A 595 24.98 41.23 2.26
CA PRO A 595 25.47 39.91 2.64
C PRO A 595 26.99 39.90 2.69
N SER A 596 27.54 39.18 3.67
CA SER A 596 28.98 38.92 3.72
C SER A 596 29.38 37.90 2.65
N ARG A 597 30.69 37.80 2.36
CA ARG A 597 31.21 36.72 1.49
C ARG A 597 30.76 35.36 2.01
N LEU A 598 30.89 35.12 3.32
CA LEU A 598 30.48 33.87 3.96
C LEU A 598 29.00 33.56 3.75
N ASP A 599 28.10 34.54 3.84
CA ASP A 599 26.66 34.31 3.64
C ASP A 599 26.39 33.77 2.23
N GLU A 600 27.08 34.31 1.22
CA GLU A 600 26.93 33.89 -0.17
C GLU A 600 27.59 32.53 -0.44
N VAL A 601 28.67 32.20 0.26
CA VAL A 601 29.25 30.84 0.27
C VAL A 601 28.27 29.83 0.85
N LYS A 602 27.63 30.17 1.97
CA LYS A 602 26.64 29.31 2.60
C LYS A 602 25.47 29.07 1.65
N ASP A 603 24.89 30.13 1.11
CA ASP A 603 23.79 30.04 0.15
C ASP A 603 24.18 29.21 -1.08
N PHE A 604 25.38 29.41 -1.62
CA PHE A 604 25.89 28.62 -2.75
C PHE A 604 25.90 27.12 -2.44
N PHE A 605 26.50 26.72 -1.32
CA PHE A 605 26.63 25.30 -0.98
C PHE A 605 25.32 24.66 -0.55
N LYS A 606 24.42 25.39 0.12
CA LYS A 606 23.05 24.92 0.40
C LYS A 606 22.31 24.59 -0.89
N ASN A 607 22.36 25.49 -1.88
CA ASN A 607 21.72 25.26 -3.17
C ASN A 607 22.36 24.11 -3.95
N LEU A 608 23.69 23.99 -3.92
CA LEU A 608 24.40 22.87 -4.55
C LEU A 608 24.00 21.53 -3.92
N ALA A 609 24.03 21.42 -2.59
CA ALA A 609 23.67 20.21 -1.87
C ALA A 609 22.19 19.84 -2.09
N PHE A 610 21.29 20.83 -2.09
CA PHE A 610 19.88 20.65 -2.42
C PHE A 610 19.70 20.09 -3.84
N ARG A 611 20.46 20.59 -4.82
CA ARG A 611 20.37 20.13 -6.21
C ARG A 611 20.89 18.72 -6.41
N ILE A 612 22.02 18.37 -5.78
CA ILE A 612 22.54 16.99 -5.74
C ILE A 612 21.48 16.04 -5.16
N SER A 613 20.84 16.45 -4.05
CA SER A 613 19.78 15.63 -3.43
C SER A 613 18.51 15.57 -4.26
N SER A 614 18.13 16.64 -4.98
CA SER A 614 16.88 16.70 -5.75
C SER A 614 16.96 15.90 -7.05
N LEU A 615 18.17 15.77 -7.62
CA LEU A 615 18.44 14.93 -8.78
C LEU A 615 18.74 13.47 -8.42
N ASP A 616 18.60 13.11 -7.13
CA ASP A 616 18.81 11.76 -6.64
C ASP A 616 20.17 11.16 -7.07
N LEU A 617 21.22 11.98 -7.05
CA LEU A 617 22.54 11.57 -7.51
C LEU A 617 23.25 10.67 -6.47
N PRO A 618 23.91 9.58 -6.92
CA PRO A 618 24.60 8.63 -6.07
C PRO A 618 25.94 9.14 -5.51
N THR A 619 25.85 10.18 -4.67
CA THR A 619 26.99 11.00 -4.25
C THR A 619 27.10 11.06 -2.72
N TYR A 620 28.32 10.85 -2.21
CA TYR A 620 28.62 11.07 -0.79
C TYR A 620 29.14 12.48 -0.58
N LEU A 621 28.66 13.16 0.47
CA LEU A 621 29.04 14.53 0.80
C LEU A 621 29.74 14.58 2.16
N GLY A 622 30.85 15.30 2.22
CA GLY A 622 31.57 15.65 3.45
C GLY A 622 31.77 17.16 3.54
N LEU A 623 31.92 17.68 4.75
CA LEU A 623 32.08 19.11 5.03
C LEU A 623 33.29 19.37 5.92
N VAL A 624 34.23 20.15 5.39
CA VAL A 624 35.41 20.67 6.09
C VAL A 624 35.31 22.19 6.12
N THR A 625 35.44 22.77 7.29
CA THR A 625 35.59 24.23 7.46
C THR A 625 37.02 24.56 7.85
N PHE A 626 37.48 25.74 7.48
CA PHE A 626 38.84 26.16 7.80
C PHE A 626 38.96 27.65 8.07
N SER A 627 39.74 27.92 9.12
CA SER A 627 40.20 29.25 9.50
C SER A 627 41.69 29.17 9.87
N SER A 628 42.05 29.41 11.13
CA SER A 628 43.41 29.17 11.64
C SER A 628 43.77 27.68 11.74
N TYR A 629 42.75 26.83 11.77
CA TYR A 629 42.85 25.36 11.80
C TYR A 629 41.67 24.78 11.00
N THR A 630 41.77 23.51 10.66
CA THR A 630 40.74 22.79 9.91
C THR A 630 39.84 22.01 10.86
N LYS A 631 38.55 21.95 10.54
CA LYS A 631 37.55 21.20 11.30
C LYS A 631 36.66 20.42 10.35
N THR A 632 36.60 19.11 10.52
CA THR A 632 35.61 18.27 9.83
C THR A 632 34.29 18.38 10.59
N LEU A 633 33.30 19.02 9.98
CA LEU A 633 31.95 19.12 10.54
C LEU A 633 31.08 17.92 10.17
N GLN A 634 31.32 17.35 8.99
CA GLN A 634 30.59 16.18 8.52
C GLN A 634 31.56 15.22 7.82
N ALA A 635 31.58 13.97 8.26
CA ALA A 635 32.25 12.89 7.55
C ALA A 635 31.54 12.58 6.22
N LEU A 636 32.18 11.84 5.31
CA LEU A 636 31.56 11.44 4.06
C LEU A 636 30.32 10.56 4.33
N SER A 637 29.14 11.06 3.98
CA SER A 637 27.88 10.34 4.13
C SER A 637 27.01 10.47 2.87
N PRO A 638 26.17 9.46 2.58
CA PRO A 638 25.14 9.56 1.53
C PRO A 638 23.99 10.52 1.89
N VAL A 639 24.03 11.07 3.11
CA VAL A 639 22.89 11.68 3.76
C VAL A 639 23.25 13.11 4.15
N VAL A 640 22.50 14.06 3.59
CA VAL A 640 22.67 15.52 3.76
C VAL A 640 21.98 16.04 5.03
N LEU A 641 21.50 15.14 5.91
CA LEU A 641 20.58 15.44 7.03
C LEU A 641 20.96 16.66 7.88
N ASN A 642 22.26 16.92 8.06
CA ASN A 642 22.75 18.01 8.92
C ASN A 642 23.65 19.01 8.17
N PHE A 643 23.74 18.94 6.83
CA PHE A 643 24.67 19.77 6.08
C PHE A 643 24.32 21.26 6.20
N ASN A 644 23.04 21.60 6.04
CA ASN A 644 22.56 22.99 6.11
C ASN A 644 22.70 23.55 7.53
N GLU A 645 22.31 22.80 8.56
CA GLU A 645 22.45 23.19 9.97
C GLU A 645 23.93 23.40 10.34
N SER A 646 24.80 22.45 9.98
CA SER A 646 26.24 22.54 10.23
C SER A 646 26.87 23.75 9.55
N LEU A 647 26.39 24.08 8.34
CA LEU A 647 26.85 25.23 7.57
C LEU A 647 26.33 26.55 8.14
N ASP A 648 25.11 26.58 8.69
CA ASP A 648 24.53 27.75 9.33
C ASP A 648 25.27 28.16 10.61
N GLU A 649 25.75 27.20 11.39
CA GLU A 649 26.53 27.46 12.60
C GLU A 649 27.92 28.05 12.34
N VAL A 650 28.42 27.97 11.10
CA VAL A 650 29.76 28.46 10.74
C VAL A 650 29.84 29.98 10.89
N LYS A 651 30.77 30.46 11.70
CA LYS A 651 31.03 31.90 11.89
C LYS A 651 32.43 32.25 11.40
N PRO A 652 32.63 33.48 10.89
CA PRO A 652 33.94 33.93 10.44
C PRO A 652 34.87 34.15 11.65
N GLY A 653 36.12 33.70 11.55
CA GLY A 653 37.09 33.71 12.63
C GLY A 653 38.51 33.41 12.15
N GLY A 654 39.55 33.80 12.88
CA GLY A 654 40.92 33.33 12.65
C GLY A 654 41.61 33.76 11.35
N SER A 655 42.68 33.03 10.99
CA SER A 655 43.46 33.17 9.74
C SER A 655 42.91 32.27 8.63
N THR A 656 43.64 32.06 7.54
CA THR A 656 43.22 31.23 6.40
C THR A 656 44.24 30.10 6.15
N ALA A 657 43.82 28.85 6.38
CA ALA A 657 44.63 27.63 6.20
C ALA A 657 44.03 26.73 5.10
N ILE A 658 44.09 27.20 3.85
CA ILE A 658 43.50 26.56 2.67
C ILE A 658 44.14 25.21 2.38
N PHE A 659 45.47 25.13 2.34
CA PHE A 659 46.17 23.90 1.95
C PHE A 659 46.07 22.82 3.03
N ASP A 660 45.98 23.21 4.31
CA ASP A 660 45.68 22.26 5.39
C ASP A 660 44.25 21.70 5.22
N ALA A 661 43.28 22.52 4.81
CA ALA A 661 41.90 22.07 4.58
C ALA A 661 41.82 21.06 3.42
N LEU A 662 42.56 21.34 2.35
CA LEU A 662 42.70 20.41 1.22
C LEU A 662 43.41 19.12 1.64
N ALA A 663 44.39 19.16 2.54
CA ALA A 663 45.04 17.97 3.09
C ALA A 663 44.08 17.13 3.96
N SER A 664 43.24 17.77 4.78
CA SER A 664 42.18 17.08 5.52
C SER A 664 41.16 16.43 4.57
N ALA A 665 40.73 17.14 3.53
CA ALA A 665 39.82 16.62 2.51
C ALA A 665 40.44 15.46 1.71
N TYR A 666 41.73 15.56 1.36
CA TYR A 666 42.51 14.47 0.75
C TYR A 666 42.49 13.23 1.63
N THR A 667 42.73 13.37 2.94
CA THR A 667 42.75 12.25 3.88
C THR A 667 41.40 11.54 3.92
N MET A 668 40.30 12.30 4.01
CA MET A 668 38.94 11.74 3.98
C MET A 668 38.65 10.98 2.68
N LEU A 669 39.02 11.54 1.52
CA LEU A 669 38.81 10.90 0.22
C LEU A 669 39.75 9.72 -0.01
N ALA A 670 40.98 9.76 0.51
CA ALA A 670 41.93 8.66 0.42
C ALA A 670 41.44 7.44 1.21
N GLU A 671 40.89 7.65 2.42
CA GLU A 671 40.24 6.60 3.21
C GLU A 671 39.02 6.02 2.47
N PHE A 672 38.20 6.88 1.86
CA PHE A 672 37.05 6.44 1.05
C PHE A 672 37.49 5.59 -0.16
N LEU A 673 38.57 5.96 -0.85
CA LEU A 673 39.10 5.23 -1.99
C LEU A 673 39.65 3.84 -1.62
N LEU A 674 40.04 3.60 -0.36
CA LEU A 674 40.41 2.25 0.09
C LEU A 674 39.21 1.29 0.05
N GLN A 675 38.01 1.81 0.34
CA GLN A 675 36.76 1.05 0.33
C GLN A 675 36.13 1.04 -1.07
N HIS A 676 36.36 2.08 -1.87
CA HIS A 676 35.73 2.29 -3.17
C HIS A 676 36.74 2.70 -4.26
N PRO A 677 37.64 1.79 -4.72
CA PRO A 677 38.80 2.16 -5.55
C PRO A 677 38.48 2.75 -6.93
N THR A 678 37.33 2.40 -7.51
CA THR A 678 36.94 2.78 -8.88
C THR A 678 36.08 4.04 -8.94
N LYS A 679 35.74 4.63 -7.79
CA LYS A 679 34.78 5.74 -7.70
C LYS A 679 35.47 7.09 -7.89
N LYS A 680 34.70 8.08 -8.35
CA LYS A 680 35.23 9.44 -8.58
C LYS A 680 35.29 10.20 -7.26
N CYS A 681 36.40 10.86 -6.99
CA CYS A 681 36.59 11.66 -5.79
C CYS A 681 36.87 13.11 -6.17
N ARG A 682 36.21 14.04 -5.50
CA ARG A 682 36.28 15.46 -5.80
C ARG A 682 36.30 16.31 -4.54
N ILE A 683 37.02 17.42 -4.61
CA ILE A 683 37.01 18.49 -3.61
C ILE A 683 36.43 19.72 -4.28
N ILE A 684 35.47 20.39 -3.62
CA ILE A 684 34.95 21.69 -4.05
C ILE A 684 35.35 22.71 -2.99
N LEU A 685 36.23 23.63 -3.37
CA LEU A 685 36.73 24.69 -2.51
C LEU A 685 36.10 26.02 -2.92
N LEU A 686 35.47 26.70 -1.95
CA LEU A 686 35.04 28.09 -2.12
C LEU A 686 35.72 28.95 -1.04
N THR A 687 36.52 29.91 -1.49
CA THR A 687 37.39 30.75 -0.65
C THR A 687 37.54 32.14 -1.27
N ASP A 688 38.09 33.08 -0.51
CA ASP A 688 38.59 34.32 -1.07
C ASP A 688 40.07 34.25 -1.51
N GLY A 689 40.73 33.11 -1.39
CA GLY A 689 41.92 32.73 -2.16
C GLY A 689 43.28 33.07 -1.54
N GLU A 690 43.33 33.74 -0.39
CA GLU A 690 44.60 34.07 0.26
C GLU A 690 44.92 33.13 1.43
N ASP A 691 45.89 32.24 1.23
CA ASP A 691 46.44 31.43 2.32
C ASP A 691 47.44 32.23 3.16
N THR A 692 47.30 32.17 4.49
CA THR A 692 48.15 32.92 5.43
C THR A 692 48.82 32.04 6.48
N ARG A 693 48.39 30.79 6.64
CA ARG A 693 48.77 29.96 7.79
C ARG A 693 48.98 28.48 7.49
N SER A 694 48.77 28.01 6.26
CA SER A 694 48.90 26.58 5.99
C SER A 694 50.32 26.08 6.25
N VAL A 695 50.42 24.90 6.85
CA VAL A 695 51.68 24.17 7.00
C VAL A 695 51.93 23.29 5.77
N ALA A 696 50.86 22.76 5.17
CA ALA A 696 50.91 21.95 3.97
C ALA A 696 51.43 22.77 2.77
N LYS A 697 52.36 22.18 2.01
CA LYS A 697 52.89 22.78 0.78
C LYS A 697 51.99 22.46 -0.40
N HIS A 698 51.54 23.50 -1.12
CA HIS A 698 50.67 23.37 -2.29
C HIS A 698 51.21 22.40 -3.36
N ALA A 699 52.53 22.41 -3.62
CA ALA A 699 53.14 21.59 -4.68
C ALA A 699 53.20 20.09 -4.35
N SER A 700 53.29 19.70 -3.07
CA SER A 700 53.21 18.28 -2.67
C SER A 700 51.77 17.81 -2.68
N LEU A 701 50.86 18.61 -2.12
CA LEU A 701 49.43 18.33 -2.10
C LEU A 701 48.85 18.15 -3.52
N ALA A 702 49.26 18.99 -4.48
CA ALA A 702 48.84 18.86 -5.88
C ALA A 702 49.24 17.52 -6.48
N ARG A 703 50.46 17.03 -6.17
CA ARG A 703 50.94 15.70 -6.60
C ARG A 703 50.15 14.58 -5.94
N ASP A 704 49.83 14.70 -4.65
CA ASP A 704 49.06 13.69 -3.92
C ASP A 704 47.64 13.55 -4.50
N LEU A 705 46.97 14.67 -4.79
CA LEU A 705 45.66 14.69 -5.46
C LEU A 705 45.73 14.07 -6.86
N TYR A 706 46.76 14.42 -7.65
CA TYR A 706 46.98 13.86 -8.98
C TYR A 706 47.16 12.34 -8.95
N ASN A 707 48.03 11.86 -8.05
CA ASN A 707 48.36 10.43 -7.91
C ASN A 707 47.15 9.60 -7.48
N LYS A 708 46.28 10.15 -6.62
CA LYS A 708 45.05 9.49 -6.16
C LYS A 708 43.83 9.76 -7.03
N ASN A 709 43.99 10.39 -8.20
CA ASN A 709 42.89 10.63 -9.14
C ASN A 709 41.75 11.50 -8.52
N ILE A 710 42.09 12.37 -7.56
CA ILE A 710 41.15 13.27 -6.88
C ILE A 710 41.15 14.62 -7.62
N VAL A 711 39.95 15.09 -7.97
CA VAL A 711 39.75 16.35 -8.71
C VAL A 711 39.55 17.51 -7.73
N LEU A 712 40.17 18.67 -7.98
CA LEU A 712 39.90 19.89 -7.22
C LEU A 712 39.18 20.93 -8.09
N ASP A 713 37.94 21.26 -7.72
CA ASP A 713 37.23 22.43 -8.23
C ASP A 713 37.42 23.61 -7.30
N THR A 714 37.81 24.76 -7.83
CA THR A 714 38.09 25.99 -7.07
C THR A 714 37.20 27.12 -7.52
N ILE A 715 36.51 27.74 -6.56
CA ILE A 715 35.70 28.93 -6.75
C ILE A 715 36.28 30.04 -5.85
N VAL A 716 36.88 31.06 -6.46
CA VAL A 716 37.49 32.16 -5.73
C VAL A 716 36.61 33.40 -5.82
N VAL A 717 36.16 33.93 -4.67
CA VAL A 717 35.25 35.08 -4.59
C VAL A 717 35.92 36.28 -3.94
N GLY A 718 35.74 37.47 -4.52
CA GLY A 718 36.12 38.73 -3.86
C GLY A 718 37.62 39.06 -3.83
N THR A 719 38.49 38.30 -4.48
CA THR A 719 39.91 38.66 -4.69
C THR A 719 40.43 38.23 -6.07
N ASN A 720 41.64 38.68 -6.41
CA ASN A 720 42.37 38.29 -7.62
C ASN A 720 43.49 37.27 -7.33
N LYS A 721 43.57 36.73 -6.11
CA LYS A 721 44.63 35.79 -5.70
C LYS A 721 44.22 34.36 -6.06
N THR A 722 44.34 34.01 -7.34
CA THR A 722 43.89 32.71 -7.88
C THR A 722 45.03 31.81 -8.34
N THR A 723 46.25 32.33 -8.49
CA THR A 723 47.38 31.68 -9.17
C THR A 723 47.61 30.23 -8.71
N GLU A 724 47.85 30.02 -7.41
CA GLU A 724 48.22 28.71 -6.89
C GLU A 724 47.06 27.71 -6.93
N LEU A 725 45.85 28.14 -6.59
CA LEU A 725 44.64 27.31 -6.67
C LEU A 725 44.34 26.88 -8.11
N PHE A 726 44.46 27.81 -9.07
CA PHE A 726 44.20 27.53 -10.47
C PHE A 726 45.26 26.62 -11.10
N LYS A 727 46.50 26.64 -10.59
CA LYS A 727 47.51 25.63 -10.93
C LYS A 727 47.08 24.24 -10.45
N ILE A 728 46.59 24.10 -9.20
CA ILE A 728 46.13 22.79 -8.68
C ILE A 728 44.92 22.28 -9.47
N SER A 729 43.94 23.13 -9.77
CA SER A 729 42.77 22.75 -10.57
C SER A 729 43.17 22.30 -11.98
N ALA A 730 44.11 23.00 -12.63
CA ALA A 730 44.66 22.56 -13.92
C ALA A 730 45.36 21.21 -13.84
N HIS A 731 46.16 21.00 -12.80
CA HIS A 731 46.93 19.77 -12.60
C HIS A 731 46.00 18.57 -12.37
N THR A 732 44.95 18.73 -11.55
CA THR A 732 44.00 17.67 -11.21
C THR A 732 42.89 17.46 -12.24
N GLY A 733 42.73 18.39 -13.20
CA GLY A 733 41.68 18.36 -14.23
C GLY A 733 40.33 18.92 -13.76
N GLY A 734 40.32 19.70 -12.67
CA GLY A 734 39.12 20.33 -12.14
C GLY A 734 38.81 21.70 -12.76
N TYR A 735 37.70 22.27 -12.32
CA TYR A 735 37.25 23.59 -12.75
C TYR A 735 37.79 24.71 -11.86
N ALA A 736 38.01 25.86 -12.48
CA ALA A 736 38.50 27.07 -11.86
C ALA A 736 37.52 28.21 -12.18
N PHE A 737 36.86 28.75 -11.17
CA PHE A 737 35.90 29.84 -11.31
C PHE A 737 36.37 31.06 -10.51
N ALA A 738 36.25 32.24 -11.10
CA ALA A 738 36.47 33.53 -10.46
C ALA A 738 35.28 34.46 -10.74
N PRO A 739 34.08 34.17 -10.19
CA PRO A 739 32.90 34.97 -10.45
C PRO A 739 33.09 36.39 -9.88
N PHE A 740 32.66 37.39 -10.63
CA PHE A 740 32.69 38.81 -10.22
C PHE A 740 31.29 39.38 -9.93
N THR A 741 30.23 38.59 -10.11
CA THR A 741 28.85 38.94 -9.75
C THR A 741 28.13 37.77 -9.07
N ARG A 742 27.09 38.07 -8.28
CA ARG A 742 26.22 37.05 -7.65
C ARG A 742 25.58 36.14 -8.68
N GLN A 743 25.13 36.70 -9.80
CA GLN A 743 24.52 35.94 -10.89
C GLN A 743 25.48 34.90 -11.45
N MET A 744 26.76 35.26 -11.63
CA MET A 744 27.78 34.29 -12.06
C MET A 744 28.03 33.24 -11.00
N LEU A 745 28.15 33.60 -9.72
CA LEU A 745 28.32 32.61 -8.65
C LEU A 745 27.17 31.59 -8.67
N TYR A 746 25.93 32.06 -8.83
CA TYR A 746 24.75 31.20 -8.75
C TYR A 746 24.55 30.39 -10.03
N GLN A 747 25.06 30.86 -11.16
CA GLN A 747 25.08 30.07 -12.40
C GLN A 747 25.93 28.80 -12.25
N ILE A 748 26.97 28.80 -11.40
CA ILE A 748 27.91 27.68 -11.29
C ILE A 748 27.22 26.41 -10.77
N PHE A 749 26.37 26.48 -9.74
CA PHE A 749 25.66 25.28 -9.26
C PHE A 749 24.49 24.86 -10.17
N LEU A 750 24.11 25.70 -11.15
CA LEU A 750 23.14 25.35 -12.20
C LEU A 750 23.78 24.55 -13.33
N LEU A 751 25.11 24.54 -13.46
CA LEU A 751 25.82 23.71 -14.44
C LEU A 751 25.71 22.23 -14.07
N GLU A 752 25.23 21.40 -14.99
CA GLU A 752 25.20 19.93 -14.81
C GLU A 752 26.60 19.38 -14.55
N THR A 753 27.60 19.90 -15.26
CA THR A 753 29.02 19.55 -15.09
C THR A 753 29.56 19.90 -13.71
N MET A 754 28.94 20.84 -12.98
CA MET A 754 29.31 21.13 -11.60
C MET A 754 28.62 20.18 -10.63
N VAL A 755 27.36 19.85 -10.88
CA VAL A 755 26.56 19.00 -9.98
C VAL A 755 26.97 17.52 -10.08
N ASP A 756 27.20 17.00 -11.29
CA ASP A 756 27.61 15.63 -11.55
C ASP A 756 28.87 15.58 -12.41
N ILE A 757 29.96 15.03 -11.87
CA ILE A 757 31.24 14.93 -12.58
C ILE A 757 31.17 14.03 -13.82
N ARG A 758 30.22 13.10 -13.90
CA ARG A 758 30.08 12.16 -15.03
C ARG A 758 29.59 12.82 -16.31
N THR A 759 28.94 13.98 -16.18
CA THR A 759 28.50 14.80 -17.31
C THR A 759 29.62 15.64 -17.90
N ARG A 760 30.83 15.64 -17.30
CA ARG A 760 31.98 16.35 -17.84
C ARG A 760 32.57 15.61 -19.03
N PRO A 761 33.04 16.34 -20.05
CA PRO A 761 33.98 15.80 -21.02
C PRO A 761 35.24 15.29 -20.29
N ASP A 762 35.98 14.38 -20.94
CA ASP A 762 37.24 13.89 -20.39
C ASP A 762 38.28 15.03 -20.33
N SER A 763 38.39 15.66 -19.16
CA SER A 763 39.35 16.74 -18.92
C SER A 763 40.78 16.21 -18.91
N ALA A 764 41.61 16.69 -19.84
CA ALA A 764 43.03 16.36 -19.87
C ALA A 764 43.75 16.95 -18.64
N ARG A 765 44.19 16.09 -17.72
CA ARG A 765 45.04 16.49 -16.60
C ARG A 765 46.41 16.91 -17.10
N MET A 766 46.89 18.07 -16.68
CA MET A 766 48.22 18.55 -17.07
C MET A 766 49.27 17.98 -16.13
N LYS A 767 50.32 17.34 -16.65
CA LYS A 767 51.44 16.86 -15.82
C LYS A 767 52.24 18.04 -15.26
N LEU A 768 52.60 17.96 -14.00
CA LEU A 768 53.42 18.96 -13.32
C LEU A 768 54.90 18.63 -13.51
N GLU A 769 55.60 19.39 -14.35
CA GLU A 769 57.07 19.27 -14.50
C GLU A 769 57.81 20.08 -13.43
N ASN A 770 57.52 21.39 -13.36
CA ASN A 770 58.05 22.31 -12.35
C ASN A 770 56.97 23.31 -11.94
N TRP A 771 56.79 23.48 -10.63
CA TRP A 771 55.72 24.29 -10.05
C TRP A 771 55.83 25.78 -10.37
N GLU A 772 57.04 26.33 -10.37
CA GLU A 772 57.28 27.76 -10.59
C GLU A 772 56.95 28.18 -12.03
N SER A 773 57.21 27.31 -13.00
CA SER A 773 56.94 27.55 -14.42
C SER A 773 55.55 27.10 -14.86
N PHE A 774 54.81 26.38 -14.01
CA PHE A 774 53.51 25.85 -14.35
C PHE A 774 52.46 26.97 -14.42
N ARG A 775 51.85 27.17 -15.59
CA ARG A 775 50.92 28.29 -15.79
C ARG A 775 49.55 27.98 -15.14
N PRO A 776 48.94 28.94 -14.41
CA PRO A 776 47.59 28.77 -13.91
C PRO A 776 46.59 28.66 -15.07
N LYS A 777 45.54 27.88 -14.87
CA LYS A 777 44.41 27.80 -15.81
C LYS A 777 43.67 29.15 -15.88
N LEU A 778 43.03 29.46 -17.00
CA LEU A 778 42.07 30.56 -17.07
C LEU A 778 40.74 30.15 -16.42
N PRO A 779 39.91 31.10 -15.96
CA PRO A 779 38.58 30.78 -15.46
C PRO A 779 37.75 30.03 -16.50
N ASP A 780 37.13 28.92 -16.09
CA ASP A 780 36.27 28.08 -16.94
C ASP A 780 34.94 28.76 -17.33
N MET A 781 34.60 29.87 -16.65
CA MET A 781 33.48 30.73 -16.99
C MET A 781 33.89 32.19 -16.85
N THR A 782 33.96 32.91 -17.97
CA THR A 782 34.29 34.35 -18.00
C THR A 782 33.06 35.25 -18.10
N SER A 783 31.90 34.70 -18.50
CA SER A 783 30.61 35.40 -18.55
C SER A 783 29.46 34.42 -18.34
N LEU A 784 28.23 34.92 -18.11
CA LEU A 784 27.03 34.09 -17.94
C LEU A 784 26.70 33.19 -19.15
N TYR A 785 27.20 33.54 -20.33
CA TYR A 785 26.96 32.81 -21.58
C TYR A 785 28.14 31.94 -22.01
N ASN A 786 29.25 31.98 -21.26
CA ASN A 786 30.44 31.18 -21.53
C ASN A 786 30.59 30.11 -20.46
N PHE A 787 29.95 28.97 -20.66
CA PHE A 787 29.95 27.85 -19.71
C PHE A 787 30.76 26.66 -20.25
N PRO A 788 31.31 25.81 -19.36
CA PRO A 788 32.00 24.58 -19.75
C PRO A 788 31.07 23.65 -20.55
N PRO A 789 31.56 22.99 -21.60
CA PRO A 789 30.74 22.05 -22.37
C PRO A 789 30.39 20.82 -21.54
N CYS A 790 29.17 20.29 -21.73
CA CYS A 790 28.77 18.97 -21.25
C CYS A 790 29.31 17.88 -22.18
N LYS A 791 29.50 16.67 -21.64
CA LYS A 791 29.75 15.47 -22.44
C LYS A 791 28.55 15.25 -23.37
N PRO A 792 28.78 15.06 -24.68
CA PRO A 792 27.68 14.73 -25.59
C PRO A 792 27.01 13.42 -25.16
N HIS A 793 25.68 13.40 -25.18
CA HIS A 793 24.92 12.19 -24.89
C HIS A 793 25.21 11.14 -25.98
N GLU A 794 25.28 9.86 -25.62
CA GLU A 794 25.59 8.78 -26.57
C GLU A 794 24.62 8.78 -27.76
N ASN A 795 23.35 9.03 -27.46
CA ASN A 795 22.25 9.10 -28.44
C ASN A 795 22.03 10.50 -29.04
N MET A 796 22.94 11.46 -28.86
CA MET A 796 22.73 12.84 -29.34
C MET A 796 22.63 12.92 -30.87
N ASN A 797 23.22 11.96 -31.57
CA ASN A 797 23.19 11.86 -33.03
C ASN A 797 22.24 10.75 -33.53
N ASP A 798 21.41 10.20 -32.65
CA ASP A 798 20.43 9.18 -33.05
C ASP A 798 19.30 9.81 -33.86
N GLU A 799 18.68 9.02 -34.73
CA GLU A 799 17.49 9.45 -35.44
C GLU A 799 16.32 9.60 -34.47
N PHE A 800 15.68 10.76 -34.49
CA PHE A 800 14.41 10.98 -33.78
C PHE A 800 13.33 10.11 -34.42
N PHE A 801 12.64 9.30 -33.63
CA PHE A 801 11.47 8.53 -34.06
C PHE A 801 10.22 8.98 -33.29
N LEU A 802 9.06 8.72 -33.87
CA LEU A 802 7.77 9.00 -33.24
C LEU A 802 7.59 8.08 -32.04
N LEU A 803 7.00 8.59 -30.96
CA LEU A 803 6.80 7.83 -29.71
C LEU A 803 6.03 6.51 -29.96
N ASP A 804 5.11 6.52 -30.93
CA ASP A 804 4.28 5.36 -31.31
C ASP A 804 5.10 4.21 -31.95
N GLU A 805 6.31 4.49 -32.45
CA GLU A 805 7.24 3.48 -32.97
C GLU A 805 8.20 2.94 -31.92
N ALA A 806 8.27 3.58 -30.73
CA ALA A 806 9.19 3.19 -29.66
C ALA A 806 8.91 1.77 -29.15
N GLU A 807 7.64 1.43 -28.94
CA GLU A 807 7.23 0.11 -28.43
C GLU A 807 7.63 -1.02 -29.38
N ARG A 808 7.51 -0.82 -30.70
CA ARG A 808 7.90 -1.81 -31.71
C ARG A 808 9.41 -2.05 -31.75
N ARG A 809 10.22 -1.03 -31.47
CA ARG A 809 11.68 -1.13 -31.52
C ARG A 809 12.27 -1.70 -30.24
N ILE A 810 11.70 -1.36 -29.08
CA ILE A 810 12.07 -1.98 -27.79
C ILE A 810 11.82 -3.49 -27.86
N ALA A 811 10.68 -3.91 -28.40
CA ALA A 811 10.37 -5.33 -28.60
C ALA A 811 11.34 -6.05 -29.56
N ASN A 812 11.95 -5.33 -30.51
CA ASN A 812 12.93 -5.89 -31.44
C ASN A 812 14.37 -5.90 -30.88
N LEU A 813 14.71 -4.99 -29.96
CA LEU A 813 16.03 -4.96 -29.30
C LEU A 813 16.21 -6.09 -28.29
N ASP A 814 15.12 -6.52 -27.62
CA ASP A 814 15.11 -7.69 -26.73
C ASP A 814 15.27 -9.04 -27.47
N LEU A 815 15.21 -9.04 -28.81
CA LEU A 815 15.46 -10.22 -29.64
C LEU A 815 16.90 -10.31 -30.17
N GLU A 816 17.70 -9.24 -30.03
CA GLU A 816 19.10 -9.18 -30.48
C GLU A 816 20.14 -9.16 -29.34
N ALA A 817 19.72 -9.13 -28.07
CA ALA A 817 20.57 -9.30 -26.89
C ALA A 817 20.42 -10.71 -26.30
#